data_AF-A0A8J2WRL5-F1
#
_entry.id   AF-A0A8J2WRL5-F1
#
_cell.length_a   1.000
_cell.length_b   1.000
_cell.length_c   1.000
_cell.angle_alpha   90.00
_cell.angle_beta   90.00
_cell.angle_gamma   90.00
#
_symmetry.space_group_name_H-M   'P 1'
#
loop_
_entity.id
_entity.type
_entity.pdbx_description
1 polymer ?
#
loop_
_entity_poly.entity_id
_entity_poly.type
_entity_poly.pdbx_seq_one_letter_code
_entity_poly.pdbx_strand_id
1 'polypeptide(L)'
;MASQDLESKLSTVTLENGPNGEILLGKISYFKSQNCPNKSSENSTTFKTQIFRGIFENKKIVCVRRYEIASIVHDTKEISQQGKDQITRDIEVLQEPQHLHENFIRYICCEEDANFMYVAIEWCICSVEDLYRRDKDGKIPQNNWAGEKIDVEIIKDKLNKKELLRQATEGLAFLHALGFVHRNLKPSNFMIAQLQQFRDGFRYLVKLSDFRMSKDPVKCPVVSTTTGSNGWTYPKPPLHTEADTLTYFSGDVFILGCFFHYVLTDGEHPFGDNKTERESKMENSNHFVYHPEWKPANIVDETAVTLLKEMIKFDLKKICTLDEVLGSRYFLPVNFYNLYDNLPDVKPGLCVIFNQEIFVNEKDHRFGSNFDEKSLKDVFLQFGFDVHIYQNLTAQELRYQIDELTQQNFSSYASLVVCILSHGLEDVVAGVDSKCININELKYKFNSNDCPTLNGKPKIWIIQACQGKEVQQPIQLNSSKVSSKSDSAEDRSGDKVSHQKQQEFNELPVPMKRQKVEKPTSSLTEEKANENLNNRPPLMDFLDIRASIPGYVSFRNKLYGSYLIQHLCSELRKEYLITNQNRNSLEDVLKQVQNHISNSSIFVKLSDDEKSIEVKQTIEWRVSLRDRIAFKKADTPGIEKTILIPKPDEDESWYTKFAPEWLKNFIFESKKN
;
A
#
# COMPACT_ATOMS: atom_id res chain seq x y z
N MET A 1 11.89 -25.76 7.27
CA MET A 1 11.17 -26.88 6.62
C MET A 1 10.70 -26.54 5.21
N ALA A 2 10.31 -25.30 4.88
CA ALA A 2 9.94 -24.93 3.49
C ALA A 2 11.07 -25.01 2.45
N SER A 3 12.34 -25.03 2.87
CA SER A 3 13.51 -24.99 1.99
C SER A 3 13.88 -26.31 1.30
N GLN A 4 13.29 -27.45 1.67
CA GLN A 4 13.60 -28.77 1.08
C GLN A 4 12.65 -29.20 -0.05
N ASP A 5 11.49 -28.56 -0.21
CA ASP A 5 10.58 -28.89 -1.31
C ASP A 5 10.97 -28.24 -2.65
N LEU A 6 11.85 -27.23 -2.64
CA LEU A 6 12.18 -26.45 -3.84
C LEU A 6 13.01 -27.25 -4.87
N GLU A 7 13.91 -28.12 -4.41
CA GLU A 7 14.74 -28.98 -5.27
C GLU A 7 13.90 -30.02 -6.05
N SER A 8 12.66 -30.28 -5.63
CA SER A 8 11.82 -31.34 -6.20
C SER A 8 11.05 -30.98 -7.48
N LYS A 9 11.12 -29.72 -7.96
CA LYS A 9 10.25 -29.21 -9.04
C LYS A 9 10.93 -28.55 -10.24
N LEU A 10 12.24 -28.31 -10.22
CA LEU A 10 12.98 -27.78 -11.37
C LEU A 10 13.50 -28.94 -12.24
N SER A 11 12.67 -29.42 -13.17
CA SER A 11 13.13 -30.33 -14.22
C SER A 11 14.02 -29.58 -15.22
N THR A 12 15.28 -29.98 -15.38
CA THR A 12 16.17 -29.38 -16.38
C THR A 12 15.58 -29.51 -17.78
N VAL A 13 15.32 -28.37 -18.43
CA VAL A 13 14.66 -28.33 -19.74
C VAL A 13 15.68 -28.30 -20.87
N THR A 14 15.36 -28.94 -21.99
CA THR A 14 16.20 -28.92 -23.19
C THR A 14 15.88 -27.69 -24.03
N LEU A 15 16.90 -26.98 -24.52
CA LEU A 15 16.73 -25.86 -25.45
C LEU A 15 16.43 -26.38 -26.85
N GLU A 16 15.31 -25.95 -27.44
CA GLU A 16 14.94 -26.26 -28.82
C GLU A 16 14.89 -24.98 -29.67
N ASN A 17 15.23 -25.08 -30.96
CA ASN A 17 15.05 -23.98 -31.90
C ASN A 17 13.66 -24.08 -32.52
N GLY A 18 12.82 -23.07 -32.28
CA GLY A 18 11.49 -22.97 -32.87
C GLY A 18 11.52 -22.57 -34.35
N PRO A 19 10.40 -22.78 -35.07
CA PRO A 19 10.34 -22.63 -36.52
C PRO A 19 10.62 -21.21 -37.02
N ASN A 20 10.42 -20.18 -36.18
CA ASN A 20 10.64 -18.77 -36.55
C ASN A 20 11.98 -18.20 -36.04
N GLY A 21 12.90 -19.04 -35.56
CA GLY A 21 14.16 -18.60 -34.96
C GLY A 21 14.03 -18.13 -33.51
N GLU A 22 12.87 -18.35 -32.87
CA GLU A 22 12.76 -18.30 -31.41
C GLU A 22 13.48 -19.50 -30.76
N ILE A 23 13.87 -19.35 -29.50
CA ILE A 23 14.35 -20.44 -28.66
C ILE A 23 13.22 -20.84 -27.73
N LEU A 24 12.89 -22.12 -27.73
CA LEU A 24 11.90 -22.74 -26.87
C LEU A 24 12.61 -23.30 -25.62
N LEU A 25 12.05 -22.98 -24.45
CA LEU A 25 12.50 -23.42 -23.14
C LEU A 25 11.25 -23.63 -22.26
N GLY A 26 10.73 -24.85 -22.26
CA GLY A 26 9.60 -25.23 -21.42
C GLY A 26 8.36 -24.42 -21.77
N LYS A 27 7.88 -23.62 -20.82
CA LYS A 27 6.73 -22.70 -21.02
C LYS A 27 7.11 -21.35 -21.65
N ILE A 28 8.39 -21.06 -21.80
CA ILE A 28 8.92 -19.79 -22.30
C ILE A 28 9.43 -19.99 -23.74
N SER A 29 9.16 -19.03 -24.62
CA SER A 29 9.96 -18.82 -25.83
C SER A 29 10.62 -17.43 -25.81
N TYR A 30 11.80 -17.26 -26.39
CA TYR A 30 12.46 -15.96 -26.49
C TYR A 30 13.32 -15.81 -27.75
N PHE A 31 13.51 -14.58 -28.20
CA PHE A 31 14.30 -14.27 -29.39
C PHE A 31 15.70 -13.77 -29.01
N LYS A 32 16.75 -14.41 -29.55
CA LYS A 32 18.11 -13.84 -29.56
C LYS A 32 18.18 -12.74 -30.62
N SER A 33 17.73 -11.54 -30.28
CA SER A 33 17.80 -10.38 -31.18
C SER A 33 19.24 -10.10 -31.61
N GLN A 34 19.46 -9.92 -32.92
CA GLN A 34 20.73 -9.46 -33.47
C GLN A 34 21.06 -8.00 -33.08
N ASN A 35 20.08 -7.24 -32.58
CA ASN A 35 20.18 -5.82 -32.26
C ASN A 35 20.08 -5.51 -30.75
N CYS A 36 20.06 -6.50 -29.86
CA CYS A 36 20.22 -6.22 -28.43
C CYS A 36 21.68 -5.81 -28.18
N PRO A 37 21.98 -4.55 -27.79
CA PRO A 37 23.32 -4.21 -27.37
C PRO A 37 23.65 -5.04 -26.13
N ASN A 38 24.83 -5.68 -26.11
CA ASN A 38 25.37 -6.32 -24.91
C ASN A 38 25.69 -5.25 -23.86
N LYS A 39 24.68 -4.72 -23.17
CA LYS A 39 24.85 -4.02 -21.90
C LYS A 39 25.18 -5.07 -20.84
N SER A 40 26.41 -5.56 -20.85
CA SER A 40 27.05 -6.01 -19.63
C SER A 40 26.96 -4.87 -18.61
N SER A 41 26.36 -5.11 -17.45
CA SER A 41 26.47 -4.20 -16.32
C SER A 41 27.92 -4.24 -15.83
N GLU A 42 28.75 -3.37 -16.38
CA GLU A 42 30.16 -3.28 -15.98
C GLU A 42 30.29 -2.88 -14.51
N ASN A 43 31.25 -3.52 -13.84
CA ASN A 43 31.65 -3.36 -12.45
C ASN A 43 30.74 -3.99 -11.39
N SER A 44 30.76 -5.33 -11.35
CA SER A 44 30.80 -6.12 -10.11
C SER A 44 31.21 -7.56 -10.46
N THR A 45 31.73 -8.32 -9.51
CA THR A 45 32.10 -9.76 -9.62
C THR A 45 30.87 -10.68 -9.66
N THR A 46 29.82 -10.28 -10.39
CA THR A 46 28.52 -10.98 -10.45
C THR A 46 28.17 -11.47 -11.86
N PHE A 47 27.46 -12.60 -11.90
CA PHE A 47 27.08 -13.34 -13.11
C PHE A 47 26.45 -12.45 -14.20
N LYS A 48 26.86 -12.68 -15.46
CA LYS A 48 26.36 -11.93 -16.62
C LYS A 48 24.86 -12.16 -16.79
N THR A 49 24.07 -11.17 -16.40
CA THR A 49 22.61 -11.17 -16.61
C THR A 49 22.33 -10.68 -18.03
N GLN A 50 21.55 -11.42 -18.80
CA GLN A 50 21.07 -11.02 -20.13
C GLN A 50 19.55 -10.96 -20.12
N ILE A 51 18.97 -9.99 -20.84
CA ILE A 51 17.52 -9.77 -20.81
C ILE A 51 16.97 -9.85 -22.23
N PHE A 52 15.92 -10.63 -22.42
CA PHE A 52 15.30 -10.91 -23.71
C PHE A 52 13.80 -10.62 -23.66
N ARG A 53 13.24 -10.28 -24.82
CA ARG A 53 11.80 -10.30 -25.05
C ARG A 53 11.36 -11.74 -25.32
N GLY A 54 10.38 -12.21 -24.59
CA GLY A 54 9.84 -13.57 -24.71
C GLY A 54 8.33 -13.63 -24.76
N ILE A 55 7.82 -14.83 -24.94
CA ILE A 55 6.40 -15.17 -24.92
C ILE A 55 6.22 -16.35 -23.97
N PHE A 56 5.31 -16.22 -23.00
CA PHE A 56 4.91 -17.30 -22.10
C PHE A 56 3.65 -17.99 -22.66
N GLU A 57 3.71 -19.32 -22.73
CA GLU A 57 2.65 -20.24 -23.21
C GLU A 57 1.99 -19.78 -24.53
N ASN A 58 2.78 -19.20 -25.43
CA ASN A 58 2.36 -18.64 -26.73
C ASN A 58 1.23 -17.59 -26.69
N LYS A 59 0.96 -17.00 -25.51
CA LYS A 59 -0.14 -16.03 -25.32
C LYS A 59 0.31 -14.68 -24.80
N LYS A 60 1.27 -14.64 -23.86
CA LYS A 60 1.60 -13.43 -23.08
C LYS A 60 3.02 -12.97 -23.37
N ILE A 61 3.21 -11.70 -23.71
CA ILE A 61 4.55 -11.09 -23.83
C ILE A 61 5.16 -10.96 -22.43
N VAL A 62 6.42 -11.39 -22.29
CA VAL A 62 7.16 -11.42 -21.03
C VAL A 62 8.58 -10.90 -21.20
N CYS A 63 9.17 -10.42 -20.11
CA CYS A 63 10.59 -10.12 -20.01
C CYS A 63 11.29 -11.36 -19.43
N VAL A 64 12.31 -11.88 -20.13
CA VAL A 64 13.06 -13.08 -19.73
C VAL A 64 14.45 -12.65 -19.29
N ARG A 65 14.75 -12.76 -18.00
CA ARG A 65 16.09 -12.54 -17.43
C ARG A 65 16.83 -13.87 -17.38
N ARG A 66 17.92 -13.98 -18.14
CA ARG A 66 18.82 -15.15 -18.19
C ARG A 66 20.03 -14.90 -17.30
N TYR A 67 20.32 -15.87 -16.43
CA TYR A 67 21.44 -15.85 -15.50
C TYR A 67 22.33 -17.08 -15.71
N GLU A 68 23.64 -16.86 -15.77
CA GLU A 68 24.65 -17.92 -15.88
C GLU A 68 24.84 -18.64 -14.53
N ILE A 69 24.77 -19.97 -14.52
CA ILE A 69 24.90 -20.83 -13.33
C ILE A 69 26.29 -21.51 -13.31
N ALA A 70 26.78 -21.94 -14.47
CA ALA A 70 27.98 -22.76 -14.60
C ALA A 70 29.21 -21.90 -14.95
N SER A 71 30.16 -21.79 -14.02
CA SER A 71 31.49 -21.27 -14.35
C SER A 71 32.29 -22.35 -15.06
N ILE A 72 32.54 -22.17 -16.36
CA ILE A 72 33.61 -22.89 -17.05
C ILE A 72 34.94 -22.29 -16.54
N VAL A 73 35.92 -23.16 -16.28
CA VAL A 73 37.28 -22.91 -15.75
C VAL A 73 37.39 -22.87 -14.20
N HIS A 74 38.00 -23.94 -13.68
CA HIS A 74 38.67 -24.17 -12.38
C HIS A 74 38.06 -23.65 -11.05
N ASP A 75 37.84 -24.61 -10.14
CA ASP A 75 37.71 -24.49 -8.68
C ASP A 75 36.73 -23.45 -8.11
N THR A 76 35.45 -23.84 -8.01
CA THR A 76 34.76 -24.13 -6.72
C THR A 76 33.26 -24.35 -6.94
N LYS A 77 32.68 -25.41 -6.35
CA LYS A 77 31.22 -25.62 -6.37
C LYS A 77 30.45 -24.51 -5.62
N GLU A 78 31.08 -23.90 -4.63
CA GLU A 78 30.49 -22.87 -3.75
C GLU A 78 30.02 -21.63 -4.51
N ILE A 79 30.78 -21.16 -5.52
CA ILE A 79 30.40 -19.99 -6.33
C ILE A 79 29.10 -20.26 -7.10
N SER A 80 28.96 -21.45 -7.69
CA SER A 80 27.73 -21.82 -8.42
C SER A 80 26.50 -21.87 -7.51
N GLN A 81 26.66 -22.36 -6.28
CA GLN A 81 25.58 -22.38 -5.28
C GLN A 81 25.22 -20.95 -4.82
N GLN A 82 26.21 -20.11 -4.52
CA GLN A 82 25.99 -18.72 -4.10
C GLN A 82 25.27 -17.88 -5.17
N GLY A 83 25.49 -18.20 -6.45
CA GLY A 83 24.75 -17.65 -7.59
C GLY A 83 23.30 -18.12 -7.61
N LYS A 84 23.06 -19.44 -7.49
CA LYS A 84 21.70 -20.00 -7.39
C LYS A 84 20.92 -19.39 -6.22
N ASP A 85 21.50 -19.34 -5.03
CA ASP A 85 20.84 -18.82 -3.82
C ASP A 85 20.40 -17.35 -3.96
N GLN A 86 21.09 -16.53 -4.77
CA GLN A 86 20.69 -15.15 -5.05
C GLN A 86 19.48 -15.06 -5.98
N ILE A 87 19.38 -15.98 -6.95
CA ILE A 87 18.28 -16.03 -7.92
C ILE A 87 17.04 -16.65 -7.26
N THR A 88 17.22 -17.69 -6.45
CA THR A 88 16.16 -18.25 -5.61
C THR A 88 15.54 -17.19 -4.69
N ARG A 89 16.36 -16.31 -4.08
CA ARG A 89 15.85 -15.20 -3.26
C ARG A 89 15.07 -14.13 -4.04
N ASP A 90 15.47 -13.81 -5.27
CA ASP A 90 14.69 -12.93 -6.16
C ASP A 90 13.31 -13.57 -6.44
N ILE A 91 13.28 -14.89 -6.67
CA ILE A 91 12.04 -15.67 -6.88
C ILE A 91 11.18 -15.73 -5.61
N GLU A 92 11.76 -15.94 -4.41
CA GLU A 92 11.03 -15.97 -3.13
C GLU A 92 10.27 -14.65 -2.88
N VAL A 93 10.98 -13.52 -2.94
CA VAL A 93 10.39 -12.18 -2.76
C VAL A 93 9.31 -11.88 -3.80
N LEU A 94 9.48 -12.38 -5.02
CA LEU A 94 8.49 -12.24 -6.08
C LEU A 94 7.26 -13.16 -5.90
N GLN A 95 7.39 -14.32 -5.26
CA GLN A 95 6.30 -15.29 -5.14
C GLN A 95 5.34 -15.00 -3.98
N GLU A 96 5.81 -14.46 -2.85
CA GLU A 96 4.95 -14.24 -1.68
C GLU A 96 3.77 -13.27 -1.93
N PRO A 97 3.88 -12.18 -2.74
CA PRO A 97 2.82 -11.17 -2.81
C PRO A 97 2.46 -10.62 -4.21
N GLN A 98 2.81 -11.29 -5.33
CA GLN A 98 2.68 -10.74 -6.71
C GLN A 98 1.29 -10.23 -7.16
N HIS A 99 0.21 -10.59 -6.46
CA HIS A 99 -1.15 -10.15 -6.77
C HIS A 99 -1.61 -8.92 -5.97
N LEU A 100 -0.87 -8.50 -4.94
CA LEU A 100 -1.34 -7.58 -3.90
C LEU A 100 -1.07 -6.09 -4.19
N HIS A 101 -0.16 -5.75 -5.11
CA HIS A 101 0.17 -4.34 -5.39
C HIS A 101 0.46 -4.05 -6.88
N GLU A 102 -0.07 -2.95 -7.41
CA GLU A 102 0.09 -2.62 -8.85
C GLU A 102 1.50 -2.13 -9.20
N ASN A 103 2.21 -1.50 -8.26
CA ASN A 103 3.56 -0.97 -8.42
C ASN A 103 4.69 -1.97 -8.07
N PHE A 104 4.37 -3.25 -7.97
CA PHE A 104 5.35 -4.32 -7.83
C PHE A 104 5.45 -5.10 -9.15
N ILE A 105 6.65 -5.53 -9.54
CA ILE A 105 6.82 -6.35 -10.76
C ILE A 105 6.28 -7.76 -10.50
N ARG A 106 5.49 -8.27 -11.44
CA ARG A 106 4.89 -9.61 -11.36
C ARG A 106 5.82 -10.66 -11.95
N TYR A 107 6.09 -11.69 -11.16
CA TYR A 107 6.69 -12.93 -11.64
C TYR A 107 5.67 -13.77 -12.42
N ILE A 108 6.18 -14.66 -13.27
CA ILE A 108 5.36 -15.51 -14.15
C ILE A 108 5.82 -16.95 -14.03
N CYS A 109 7.11 -17.22 -14.27
CA CYS A 109 7.72 -18.54 -14.07
C CYS A 109 9.25 -18.46 -14.00
N CYS A 110 9.87 -19.57 -13.64
CA CYS A 110 11.30 -19.81 -13.74
C CYS A 110 11.51 -21.16 -14.45
N GLU A 111 12.47 -21.22 -15.36
CA GLU A 111 12.91 -22.42 -16.07
C GLU A 111 14.44 -22.54 -15.94
N GLU A 112 14.99 -23.76 -15.93
CA GLU A 112 16.44 -24.00 -15.81
C GLU A 112 16.93 -24.95 -16.94
N ASP A 113 18.06 -24.60 -17.58
CA ASP A 113 18.85 -25.50 -18.42
C ASP A 113 20.20 -25.84 -17.75
N ALA A 114 21.01 -26.70 -18.38
CA ALA A 114 22.29 -27.17 -17.81
C ALA A 114 23.32 -26.07 -17.46
N ASN A 115 23.17 -24.85 -17.97
CA ASN A 115 24.10 -23.73 -17.79
C ASN A 115 23.42 -22.44 -17.30
N PHE A 116 22.11 -22.28 -17.49
CA PHE A 116 21.39 -21.01 -17.28
C PHE A 116 20.05 -21.18 -16.55
N MET A 117 19.73 -20.21 -15.68
CA MET A 117 18.39 -20.02 -15.11
C MET A 117 17.69 -18.87 -15.84
N TYR A 118 16.38 -19.01 -16.06
CA TYR A 118 15.57 -18.08 -16.85
C TYR A 118 14.34 -17.66 -16.04
N VAL A 119 14.35 -16.43 -15.55
CA VAL A 119 13.23 -15.86 -14.79
C VAL A 119 12.36 -15.04 -15.75
N ALA A 120 11.11 -15.45 -15.92
CA ALA A 120 10.11 -14.69 -16.67
C ALA A 120 9.29 -13.79 -15.73
N ILE A 121 9.29 -12.50 -16.04
CA ILE A 121 8.51 -11.45 -15.35
C ILE A 121 7.62 -10.73 -16.37
N GLU A 122 6.66 -9.94 -15.88
CA GLU A 122 5.81 -9.14 -16.77
C GLU A 122 6.60 -8.16 -17.64
N TRP A 123 6.05 -7.85 -18.82
CA TRP A 123 6.68 -6.94 -19.76
C TRP A 123 6.52 -5.48 -19.35
N CYS A 124 7.64 -4.74 -19.35
CA CYS A 124 7.69 -3.30 -19.15
C CYS A 124 8.38 -2.65 -20.35
N ILE A 125 7.78 -1.58 -20.89
CA ILE A 125 8.21 -0.92 -22.12
C ILE A 125 9.55 -0.19 -21.98
N CYS A 126 9.92 0.24 -20.78
CA CYS A 126 11.23 0.83 -20.48
C CYS A 126 11.48 0.83 -18.96
N SER A 127 12.64 1.32 -18.55
CA SER A 127 12.96 1.72 -17.17
C SER A 127 12.87 3.23 -17.01
N VAL A 128 12.78 3.74 -15.78
CA VAL A 128 12.89 5.18 -15.50
C VAL A 128 14.25 5.71 -15.95
N GLU A 129 15.34 4.91 -15.84
CA GLU A 129 16.66 5.27 -16.40
C GLU A 129 16.58 5.60 -17.89
N ASP A 130 15.78 4.89 -18.69
CA ASP A 130 15.64 5.14 -20.13
C ASP A 130 15.00 6.50 -20.45
N LEU A 131 14.21 7.09 -19.54
CA LEU A 131 13.57 8.39 -19.74
C LEU A 131 14.49 9.59 -19.45
N TYR A 132 15.59 9.38 -18.73
CA TYR A 132 16.44 10.45 -18.21
C TYR A 132 17.94 10.27 -18.54
N ARG A 133 18.38 9.06 -18.92
CA ARG A 133 19.76 8.83 -19.36
C ARG A 133 20.08 9.62 -20.61
N ARG A 134 21.24 10.28 -20.60
CA ARG A 134 21.79 11.00 -21.75
C ARG A 134 22.91 10.17 -22.39
N ASP A 135 23.01 10.24 -23.71
CA ASP A 135 24.15 9.74 -24.46
C ASP A 135 25.33 10.72 -24.42
N LYS A 136 26.40 10.42 -25.16
CA LYS A 136 27.61 11.25 -25.24
C LYS A 136 27.34 12.64 -25.85
N ASP A 137 26.24 12.80 -26.59
CA ASP A 137 25.83 14.04 -27.24
C ASP A 137 24.78 14.81 -26.40
N GLY A 138 24.52 14.35 -25.16
CA GLY A 138 23.57 14.96 -24.23
C GLY A 138 22.09 14.66 -24.50
N LYS A 139 21.79 13.81 -25.49
CA LYS A 139 20.43 13.48 -25.94
C LYS A 139 19.88 12.26 -25.21
N ILE A 140 18.56 12.18 -25.08
CA ILE A 140 17.89 11.01 -24.49
C ILE A 140 17.62 9.98 -25.61
N PRO A 141 18.16 8.76 -25.52
CA PRO A 141 17.97 7.73 -26.54
C PRO A 141 16.51 7.31 -26.67
N GLN A 142 15.99 7.29 -27.90
CA GLN A 142 14.60 6.88 -28.18
C GLN A 142 14.40 5.36 -28.24
N ASN A 143 15.32 4.58 -27.66
CA ASN A 143 15.25 3.12 -27.60
C ASN A 143 15.41 2.64 -26.14
N ASN A 144 14.55 1.71 -25.73
CA ASN A 144 14.61 1.09 -24.40
C ASN A 144 15.81 0.15 -24.23
N TRP A 145 15.93 -0.45 -23.06
CA TRP A 145 16.94 -1.47 -22.73
C TRP A 145 16.93 -2.71 -23.67
N ALA A 146 15.81 -3.02 -24.32
CA ALA A 146 15.67 -4.14 -25.26
C ALA A 146 15.98 -3.75 -26.73
N GLY A 147 16.20 -2.47 -27.01
CA GLY A 147 16.41 -1.94 -28.36
C GLY A 147 15.12 -1.61 -29.13
N GLU A 148 13.94 -1.70 -28.51
CA GLU A 148 12.68 -1.26 -29.10
C GLU A 148 12.53 0.27 -28.99
N LYS A 149 11.94 0.91 -30.00
CA LYS A 149 11.68 2.35 -30.00
C LYS A 149 10.63 2.72 -28.96
N ILE A 150 10.91 3.73 -28.14
CA ILE A 150 10.00 4.33 -27.16
C ILE A 150 9.76 5.80 -27.48
N ASP A 151 8.59 6.31 -27.09
CA ASP A 151 8.26 7.72 -27.20
C ASP A 151 8.40 8.37 -25.82
N VAL A 152 9.59 8.93 -25.56
CA VAL A 152 9.94 9.49 -24.24
C VAL A 152 9.05 10.69 -23.88
N GLU A 153 8.65 11.49 -24.88
CA GLU A 153 7.85 12.69 -24.67
C GLU A 153 6.42 12.32 -24.27
N ILE A 154 5.77 11.40 -25.00
CA ILE A 154 4.43 10.89 -24.63
C ILE A 154 4.45 10.19 -23.26
N ILE A 155 5.53 9.48 -22.91
CA ILE A 155 5.65 8.86 -21.58
C ILE A 155 5.74 9.93 -20.48
N LYS A 156 6.60 10.94 -20.63
CA LYS A 156 6.75 12.02 -19.62
C LYS A 156 5.52 12.92 -19.48
N ASP A 157 4.79 13.15 -20.56
CA ASP A 157 3.53 13.90 -20.55
C ASP A 157 2.44 13.15 -19.76
N LYS A 158 2.22 11.87 -20.08
CA LYS A 158 1.17 11.06 -19.43
C LYS A 158 1.54 10.56 -18.04
N LEU A 159 2.83 10.36 -17.76
CA LEU A 159 3.36 9.97 -16.45
C LEU A 159 4.20 11.11 -15.89
N ASN A 160 3.52 12.12 -15.36
CA ASN A 160 4.17 13.28 -14.77
C ASN A 160 5.12 12.88 -13.62
N LYS A 161 6.14 13.72 -13.35
CA LYS A 161 7.18 13.46 -12.34
C LYS A 161 6.61 13.14 -10.95
N LYS A 162 5.57 13.85 -10.50
CA LYS A 162 4.96 13.64 -9.16
C LYS A 162 4.30 12.27 -9.07
N GLU A 163 3.55 11.86 -10.09
CA GLU A 163 2.91 10.54 -10.15
C GLU A 163 3.92 9.39 -10.28
N LEU A 164 4.99 9.57 -11.08
CA LEU A 164 6.10 8.63 -11.18
C LEU A 164 6.72 8.37 -9.80
N LEU A 165 7.00 9.44 -9.05
CA LEU A 165 7.59 9.35 -7.71
C LEU A 165 6.63 8.78 -6.67
N ARG A 166 5.32 9.06 -6.77
CA ARG A 166 4.29 8.47 -5.89
C ARG A 166 4.28 6.95 -6.06
N GLN A 167 4.09 6.47 -7.28
CA GLN A 167 4.05 5.04 -7.61
C GLN A 167 5.36 4.30 -7.27
N ALA A 168 6.52 4.94 -7.47
CA ALA A 168 7.81 4.40 -7.06
C ALA A 168 7.92 4.22 -5.53
N THR A 169 7.38 5.18 -4.78
CA THR A 169 7.35 5.16 -3.30
C THR A 169 6.38 4.09 -2.81
N GLU A 170 5.19 3.97 -3.40
CA GLU A 170 4.19 2.96 -3.03
C GLU A 170 4.69 1.53 -3.28
N GLY A 171 5.38 1.28 -4.41
CA GLY A 171 6.03 0.00 -4.68
C GLY A 171 7.11 -0.39 -3.66
N LEU A 172 7.84 0.61 -3.12
CA LEU A 172 8.84 0.38 -2.07
C LEU A 172 8.22 0.25 -0.68
N ALA A 173 7.19 1.03 -0.37
CA ALA A 173 6.43 0.95 0.88
C ALA A 173 5.80 -0.44 1.02
N PHE A 174 5.28 -0.99 -0.09
CA PHE A 174 4.78 -2.35 -0.14
C PHE A 174 5.87 -3.40 0.18
N LEU A 175 7.08 -3.26 -0.37
CA LEU A 175 8.21 -4.15 -0.05
C LEU A 175 8.60 -4.07 1.44
N HIS A 176 8.63 -2.86 2.00
CA HIS A 176 8.96 -2.62 3.42
C HIS A 176 7.88 -3.18 4.36
N ALA A 177 6.60 -3.07 3.99
CA ALA A 177 5.47 -3.65 4.74
C ALA A 177 5.52 -5.19 4.82
N LEU A 178 6.11 -5.84 3.81
CA LEU A 178 6.41 -7.28 3.81
C LEU A 178 7.64 -7.64 4.67
N GLY A 179 8.32 -6.67 5.27
CA GLY A 179 9.53 -6.85 6.08
C GLY A 179 10.84 -6.93 5.30
N PHE A 180 10.81 -6.69 3.98
CA PHE A 180 12.01 -6.74 3.12
C PHE A 180 12.59 -5.34 2.86
N VAL A 181 13.92 -5.25 2.83
CA VAL A 181 14.66 -4.06 2.37
C VAL A 181 15.21 -4.36 0.97
N HIS A 182 15.13 -3.42 0.03
CA HIS A 182 15.58 -3.60 -1.36
C HIS A 182 17.11 -3.60 -1.49
N ARG A 183 17.80 -2.61 -0.92
CA ARG A 183 19.28 -2.46 -0.89
C ARG A 183 20.02 -2.28 -2.22
N ASN A 184 19.32 -2.11 -3.34
CA ASN A 184 19.93 -1.93 -4.67
C ASN A 184 19.12 -0.98 -5.56
N LEU A 185 18.40 -0.04 -4.94
CA LEU A 185 17.57 0.93 -5.63
C LEU A 185 18.38 1.81 -6.58
N LYS A 186 17.87 2.01 -7.79
CA LYS A 186 18.42 2.87 -8.85
C LYS A 186 17.36 3.07 -9.95
N PRO A 187 17.51 4.07 -10.84
CA PRO A 187 16.55 4.33 -11.92
C PRO A 187 16.25 3.14 -12.84
N SER A 188 17.17 2.17 -12.97
CA SER A 188 16.98 0.95 -13.76
C SER A 188 15.94 -0.02 -13.16
N ASN A 189 15.73 0.03 -11.85
CA ASN A 189 14.87 -0.93 -11.13
C ASN A 189 13.39 -0.56 -11.18
N PHE A 190 13.11 0.74 -11.35
CA PHE A 190 11.77 1.27 -11.55
C PHE A 190 11.40 1.10 -13.02
N MET A 191 10.64 0.04 -13.31
CA MET A 191 10.19 -0.34 -14.64
C MET A 191 8.87 0.34 -14.98
N ILE A 192 8.63 0.66 -16.26
CA ILE A 192 7.39 1.30 -16.72
C ILE A 192 6.60 0.29 -17.56
N ALA A 193 5.43 -0.11 -17.08
CA ALA A 193 4.45 -0.89 -17.83
C ALA A 193 3.42 0.01 -18.51
N GLN A 194 2.93 -0.39 -19.68
CA GLN A 194 1.85 0.28 -20.39
C GLN A 194 0.57 -0.55 -20.27
N LEU A 195 -0.49 0.03 -19.70
CA LEU A 195 -1.81 -0.59 -19.63
C LEU A 195 -2.73 0.02 -20.69
N GLN A 196 -3.39 -0.85 -21.46
CA GLN A 196 -4.32 -0.49 -22.52
C GLN A 196 -5.73 -0.40 -21.97
N GLN A 197 -6.33 0.80 -22.02
CA GLN A 197 -7.75 0.98 -21.70
C GLN A 197 -8.58 0.89 -22.98
N PHE A 198 -9.80 0.38 -22.86
CA PHE A 198 -10.75 0.43 -23.95
C PHE A 198 -11.34 1.85 -24.09
N ARG A 199 -11.00 2.50 -25.21
CA ARG A 199 -11.50 3.78 -25.77
C ARG A 199 -10.65 5.06 -25.56
N ASP A 200 -10.05 5.32 -24.39
CA ASP A 200 -9.29 6.59 -24.17
C ASP A 200 -7.75 6.45 -24.13
N GLY A 201 -7.23 5.35 -24.65
CA GLY A 201 -5.80 5.13 -24.87
C GLY A 201 -5.08 4.40 -23.73
N PHE A 202 -3.81 4.73 -23.50
CA PHE A 202 -2.93 3.99 -22.60
C PHE A 202 -2.55 4.81 -21.35
N ARG A 203 -2.42 4.12 -20.20
CA ARG A 203 -1.78 4.64 -18.96
C ARG A 203 -0.44 3.95 -18.71
N TYR A 204 0.42 4.58 -17.92
CA TYR A 204 1.69 4.01 -17.49
C TYR A 204 1.67 3.68 -15.99
N LEU A 205 2.32 2.56 -15.62
CA LEU A 205 2.57 2.16 -14.24
C LEU A 205 4.07 2.02 -13.98
N VAL A 206 4.56 2.63 -12.90
CA VAL A 206 5.90 2.39 -12.35
C VAL A 206 5.86 1.15 -11.47
N LYS A 207 6.82 0.25 -11.66
CA LYS A 207 6.91 -1.06 -11.00
C LYS A 207 8.32 -1.32 -10.47
N LEU A 208 8.43 -1.64 -9.19
CA LEU A 208 9.71 -1.98 -8.55
C LEU A 208 10.19 -3.38 -8.95
N SER A 209 11.49 -3.57 -9.21
CA SER A 209 12.07 -4.85 -9.66
C SER A 209 13.55 -5.04 -9.28
N ASP A 210 14.08 -6.26 -9.46
CA ASP A 210 15.47 -6.69 -9.15
C ASP A 210 15.76 -6.84 -7.65
N PHE A 211 15.11 -7.83 -7.03
CA PHE A 211 15.15 -8.13 -5.59
C PHE A 211 16.27 -9.09 -5.18
N ARG A 212 17.23 -9.40 -6.07
CA ARG A 212 18.39 -10.30 -5.79
C ARG A 212 19.19 -9.93 -4.55
N MET A 213 19.18 -8.64 -4.17
CA MET A 213 19.87 -8.10 -3.00
C MET A 213 18.94 -7.88 -1.80
N SER A 214 17.64 -8.11 -1.97
CA SER A 214 16.64 -7.90 -0.95
C SER A 214 16.72 -8.95 0.14
N LYS A 215 16.49 -8.52 1.38
CA LYS A 215 16.51 -9.39 2.55
C LYS A 215 15.53 -8.91 3.59
N ASP A 216 14.95 -9.87 4.31
CA ASP A 216 14.42 -9.68 5.65
C ASP A 216 15.64 -9.46 6.59
N PRO A 217 15.80 -8.25 7.18
CA PRO A 217 16.97 -7.94 7.98
C PRO A 217 16.91 -8.55 9.39
N VAL A 218 15.73 -9.02 9.84
CA VAL A 218 15.55 -9.74 11.11
C VAL A 218 15.98 -11.20 10.97
N LYS A 219 15.60 -11.86 9.87
CA LYS A 219 15.99 -13.25 9.57
C LYS A 219 17.46 -13.37 9.12
N CYS A 220 18.06 -12.32 8.55
CA CYS A 220 19.40 -12.35 7.97
C CYS A 220 20.31 -11.18 8.44
N PRO A 221 20.69 -11.13 9.73
CA PRO A 221 21.48 -10.03 10.30
C PRO A 221 22.95 -9.99 9.83
N VAL A 222 23.49 -11.07 9.25
CA VAL A 222 24.86 -11.08 8.69
C VAL A 222 24.85 -10.41 7.31
N VAL A 223 25.35 -9.17 7.27
CA VAL A 223 25.33 -8.32 6.08
C VAL A 223 26.74 -8.10 5.54
N SER A 224 26.98 -8.53 4.29
CA SER A 224 28.22 -8.23 3.57
C SER A 224 28.30 -6.73 3.23
N THR A 225 29.41 -6.11 3.61
CA THR A 225 29.67 -4.65 3.59
C THR A 225 29.92 -4.05 2.19
N THR A 226 29.81 -4.87 1.15
CA THR A 226 30.08 -4.58 -0.27
C THR A 226 28.83 -4.79 -1.13
N THR A 227 27.74 -4.07 -0.82
CA THR A 227 26.46 -4.23 -1.54
C THR A 227 25.82 -2.89 -1.90
N GLY A 228 25.46 -2.76 -3.18
CA GLY A 228 24.89 -1.56 -3.79
C GLY A 228 25.48 -1.32 -5.19
N SER A 229 24.68 -0.80 -6.12
CA SER A 229 25.18 -0.41 -7.45
C SER A 229 26.03 0.87 -7.32
N ASN A 230 27.23 0.89 -7.92
CA ASN A 230 28.16 2.01 -7.84
C ASN A 230 27.48 3.38 -8.04
N GLY A 231 27.68 4.28 -7.07
CA GLY A 231 27.07 5.61 -7.05
C GLY A 231 25.57 5.67 -6.72
N TRP A 232 24.99 4.59 -6.17
CA TRP A 232 23.64 4.52 -5.61
C TRP A 232 23.69 3.78 -4.24
N THR A 233 24.49 4.33 -3.32
CA THR A 233 24.80 3.76 -1.98
C THR A 233 24.62 4.82 -0.90
N TYR A 234 24.08 4.46 0.27
CA TYR A 234 23.87 5.40 1.38
C TYR A 234 25.05 5.36 2.38
N PRO A 235 25.21 6.38 3.26
CA PRO A 235 26.28 6.43 4.26
C PRO A 235 26.28 5.19 5.16
N LYS A 236 27.41 4.48 5.26
CA LYS A 236 27.48 3.25 6.04
C LYS A 236 27.40 3.57 7.54
N PRO A 237 26.48 2.95 8.30
CA PRO A 237 26.49 3.09 9.75
C PRO A 237 27.78 2.49 10.34
N PRO A 238 28.32 3.05 11.44
CA PRO A 238 29.46 2.47 12.13
C PRO A 238 29.10 1.06 12.63
N LEU A 239 29.99 0.10 12.41
CA LEU A 239 29.72 -1.33 12.52
C LEU A 239 29.33 -1.81 13.93
N HIS A 240 28.44 -2.81 13.94
CA HIS A 240 28.15 -3.76 15.03
C HIS A 240 27.36 -3.28 16.26
N THR A 241 26.05 -3.04 16.11
CA THR A 241 25.05 -3.45 17.12
C THR A 241 23.78 -4.03 16.48
N GLU A 242 23.02 -4.86 17.20
CA GLU A 242 21.71 -5.39 16.74
C GLU A 242 20.66 -4.28 16.50
N ALA A 243 20.90 -3.07 17.02
CA ALA A 243 20.03 -1.91 16.90
C ALA A 243 20.01 -1.28 15.49
N ASP A 244 20.83 -1.76 14.54
CA ASP A 244 20.98 -1.13 13.22
C ASP A 244 20.04 -1.70 12.13
N THR A 245 19.21 -2.69 12.45
CA THR A 245 18.20 -3.30 11.55
C THR A 245 17.28 -2.25 10.89
N LEU A 246 16.83 -1.25 11.65
CA LEU A 246 15.98 -0.16 11.13
C LEU A 246 16.73 0.76 10.14
N THR A 247 18.06 0.88 10.25
CA THR A 247 18.84 1.76 9.37
C THR A 247 18.90 1.27 7.93
N TYR A 248 18.66 -0.02 7.67
CA TYR A 248 18.54 -0.56 6.32
C TYR A 248 17.30 -0.03 5.60
N PHE A 249 16.15 0.04 6.30
CA PHE A 249 14.93 0.64 5.76
C PHE A 249 15.15 2.14 5.48
N SER A 250 15.76 2.88 6.41
CA SER A 250 16.17 4.29 6.19
C SER A 250 17.15 4.46 5.01
N GLY A 251 18.04 3.48 4.79
CA GLY A 251 18.99 3.47 3.68
C GLY A 251 18.30 3.37 2.31
N ASP A 252 17.23 2.59 2.21
CA ASP A 252 16.37 2.58 1.02
C ASP A 252 15.67 3.94 0.81
N VAL A 253 15.17 4.58 1.88
CA VAL A 253 14.55 5.93 1.80
C VAL A 253 15.58 6.99 1.36
N PHE A 254 16.82 6.92 1.84
CA PHE A 254 17.92 7.79 1.40
C PHE A 254 18.15 7.69 -0.12
N ILE A 255 18.19 6.47 -0.65
CA ILE A 255 18.39 6.23 -2.08
C ILE A 255 17.15 6.65 -2.88
N LEU A 256 15.95 6.45 -2.33
CA LEU A 256 14.72 6.99 -2.90
C LEU A 256 14.77 8.53 -2.98
N GLY A 257 15.33 9.21 -1.97
CA GLY A 257 15.57 10.66 -2.02
C GLY A 257 16.53 11.06 -3.14
N CYS A 258 17.62 10.32 -3.33
CA CYS A 258 18.53 10.53 -4.46
C CYS A 258 17.84 10.30 -5.82
N PHE A 259 16.92 9.34 -5.89
CA PHE A 259 16.09 9.07 -7.07
C PHE A 259 15.04 10.17 -7.31
N PHE A 260 14.43 10.73 -6.26
CA PHE A 260 13.53 11.89 -6.37
C PHE A 260 14.27 13.07 -7.00
N HIS A 261 15.47 13.39 -6.53
CA HIS A 261 16.31 14.43 -7.11
C HIS A 261 16.56 14.16 -8.61
N TYR A 262 17.03 12.96 -8.96
CA TYR A 262 17.31 12.54 -10.33
C TYR A 262 16.11 12.72 -11.29
N VAL A 263 14.90 12.36 -10.86
CA VAL A 263 13.68 12.56 -11.65
C VAL A 263 13.30 14.03 -11.75
N LEU A 264 13.46 14.80 -10.67
CA LEU A 264 13.10 16.22 -10.62
C LEU A 264 14.04 17.09 -11.46
N THR A 265 15.34 16.82 -11.48
CA THR A 265 16.37 17.55 -12.25
C THR A 265 16.59 17.04 -13.69
N ASP A 266 15.76 16.10 -14.18
CA ASP A 266 15.92 15.47 -15.49
C ASP A 266 17.29 14.78 -15.72
N GLY A 267 17.81 14.11 -14.68
CA GLY A 267 18.90 13.15 -14.76
C GLY A 267 20.11 13.39 -13.85
N GLU A 268 20.15 14.49 -13.08
CA GLU A 268 21.31 14.85 -12.25
C GLU A 268 21.25 14.18 -10.87
N HIS A 269 22.38 13.64 -10.39
CA HIS A 269 22.48 13.07 -9.04
C HIS A 269 22.87 14.12 -8.00
N PRO A 270 22.28 14.16 -6.78
CA PRO A 270 22.55 15.23 -5.80
C PRO A 270 24.01 15.31 -5.35
N PHE A 271 24.72 14.17 -5.35
CA PHE A 271 26.16 14.08 -5.05
C PHE A 271 27.07 14.18 -6.30
N GLY A 272 26.53 14.65 -7.42
CA GLY A 272 27.24 14.85 -8.68
C GLY A 272 27.26 13.64 -9.62
N ASP A 273 27.44 13.91 -10.91
CA ASP A 273 27.28 12.90 -11.97
C ASP A 273 28.52 12.02 -12.21
N ASN A 274 29.71 12.44 -11.75
CA ASN A 274 30.89 11.57 -11.77
C ASN A 274 30.73 10.42 -10.76
N LYS A 275 30.46 9.22 -11.29
CA LYS A 275 30.22 7.98 -10.54
C LYS A 275 31.31 7.67 -9.49
N THR A 276 32.58 7.90 -9.81
CA THR A 276 33.72 7.56 -8.94
C THR A 276 33.89 8.55 -7.79
N GLU A 277 33.70 9.85 -8.05
CA GLU A 277 33.74 10.87 -6.98
C GLU A 277 32.52 10.78 -6.06
N ARG A 278 31.36 10.44 -6.61
CA ARG A 278 30.06 10.46 -5.93
C ARG A 278 30.05 9.62 -4.64
N GLU A 279 30.62 8.42 -4.68
CA GLU A 279 30.67 7.52 -3.51
C GLU A 279 31.41 8.19 -2.34
N SER A 280 32.57 8.81 -2.61
CA SER A 280 33.33 9.56 -1.59
C SER A 280 32.59 10.81 -1.06
N LYS A 281 31.73 11.43 -1.87
CA LYS A 281 30.90 12.58 -1.47
C LYS A 281 29.71 12.14 -0.61
N MET A 282 29.15 10.96 -0.86
CA MET A 282 28.06 10.39 -0.07
C MET A 282 28.53 9.98 1.33
N GLU A 283 29.72 9.38 1.45
CA GLU A 283 30.31 9.00 2.75
C GLU A 283 30.85 10.20 3.56
N ASN A 284 30.94 11.41 2.99
CA ASN A 284 31.46 12.60 3.67
C ASN A 284 30.35 13.42 4.34
N SER A 285 30.29 13.43 5.68
CA SER A 285 29.32 14.21 6.47
C SER A 285 29.37 15.72 6.23
N ASN A 286 30.50 16.24 5.74
CA ASN A 286 30.70 17.66 5.45
C ASN A 286 30.34 18.03 4.00
N HIS A 287 29.71 17.13 3.25
CA HIS A 287 29.26 17.41 1.89
C HIS A 287 28.04 18.35 1.88
N PHE A 288 28.05 19.33 0.98
CA PHE A 288 27.06 20.43 0.95
C PHE A 288 25.60 19.97 0.92
N VAL A 289 25.28 18.83 0.30
CA VAL A 289 23.93 18.24 0.26
C VAL A 289 23.32 18.02 1.64
N TYR A 290 24.14 17.77 2.67
CA TYR A 290 23.67 17.55 4.04
C TYR A 290 23.43 18.84 4.83
N HIS A 291 23.77 20.01 4.28
CA HIS A 291 23.56 21.28 4.97
C HIS A 291 22.11 21.80 4.82
N PRO A 292 21.52 22.44 5.85
CA PRO A 292 20.15 22.95 5.80
C PRO A 292 19.89 23.95 4.67
N GLU A 293 20.90 24.72 4.26
CA GLU A 293 20.84 25.69 3.16
C GLU A 293 20.97 25.07 1.77
N TRP A 294 21.25 23.76 1.64
CA TRP A 294 21.26 23.08 0.35
C TRP A 294 19.93 23.33 -0.37
N LYS A 295 20.01 23.76 -1.63
CA LYS A 295 18.84 23.79 -2.53
C LYS A 295 19.29 23.26 -3.88
N PRO A 296 18.69 22.17 -4.39
CA PRO A 296 19.01 21.67 -5.71
C PRO A 296 18.64 22.71 -6.77
N ALA A 297 19.55 22.95 -7.70
CA ALA A 297 19.27 23.79 -8.86
C ALA A 297 18.10 23.19 -9.65
N ASN A 298 17.34 24.04 -10.34
CA ASN A 298 16.25 23.65 -11.25
C ASN A 298 14.99 23.02 -10.59
N ILE A 299 14.96 22.78 -9.26
CA ILE A 299 13.73 22.39 -8.55
C ILE A 299 13.00 23.64 -8.03
N VAL A 300 11.85 23.95 -8.64
CA VAL A 300 11.02 25.12 -8.30
C VAL A 300 10.09 24.86 -7.11
N ASP A 301 9.66 23.60 -6.93
CA ASP A 301 8.71 23.22 -5.87
C ASP A 301 9.42 23.13 -4.50
N GLU A 302 9.17 24.11 -3.63
CA GLU A 302 9.70 24.14 -2.27
C GLU A 302 9.22 22.97 -1.40
N THR A 303 8.06 22.38 -1.69
CA THR A 303 7.59 21.19 -0.96
C THR A 303 8.41 19.96 -1.33
N ALA A 304 8.82 19.84 -2.60
CA ALA A 304 9.76 18.81 -3.06
C ALA A 304 11.15 19.01 -2.44
N VAL A 305 11.66 20.24 -2.41
CA VAL A 305 12.95 20.58 -1.77
C VAL A 305 12.91 20.26 -0.27
N THR A 306 11.80 20.56 0.41
CA THR A 306 11.62 20.22 1.83
C THR A 306 11.66 18.71 2.04
N LEU A 307 10.91 17.94 1.22
CA LEU A 307 10.90 16.48 1.30
C LEU A 307 12.29 15.87 1.03
N LEU A 308 13.02 16.37 0.04
CA LEU A 308 14.38 15.90 -0.25
C LEU A 308 15.33 16.05 0.95
N LYS A 309 15.20 17.12 1.74
CA LYS A 309 15.98 17.32 2.98
C LYS A 309 15.57 16.37 4.11
N GLU A 310 14.30 15.96 4.14
CA GLU A 310 13.82 14.95 5.09
C GLU A 310 14.28 13.53 4.74
N MET A 311 14.46 13.24 3.44
CA MET A 311 14.92 11.94 2.92
C MET A 311 16.45 11.79 2.89
N ILE A 312 17.19 12.85 2.51
CA ILE A 312 18.65 12.79 2.31
C ILE A 312 19.38 13.39 3.53
N LYS A 313 19.58 12.56 4.57
CA LYS A 313 20.34 12.94 5.77
C LYS A 313 21.52 12.00 5.98
N PHE A 314 22.63 12.52 6.50
CA PHE A 314 23.79 11.70 6.87
C PHE A 314 23.48 10.73 8.03
N ASP A 315 22.66 11.17 8.99
CA ASP A 315 22.17 10.35 10.10
C ASP A 315 20.91 9.59 9.69
N LEU A 316 21.08 8.31 9.33
CA LEU A 316 19.99 7.43 8.89
C LEU A 316 18.86 7.28 9.92
N LYS A 317 19.13 7.49 11.22
CA LYS A 317 18.12 7.38 12.29
C LYS A 317 17.18 8.60 12.35
N LYS A 318 17.44 9.64 11.55
CA LYS A 318 16.62 10.86 11.41
C LYS A 318 15.90 10.97 10.07
N ILE A 319 16.06 9.99 9.18
CA ILE A 319 15.36 9.93 7.90
C ILE A 319 13.89 9.57 8.15
N CYS A 320 12.98 10.21 7.42
CA CYS A 320 11.55 9.95 7.48
C CYS A 320 11.15 8.54 7.00
N THR A 321 9.98 8.06 7.40
CA THR A 321 9.43 6.78 6.90
C THR A 321 8.77 6.94 5.53
N LEU A 322 8.51 5.85 4.81
CA LEU A 322 7.81 5.91 3.52
C LEU A 322 6.36 6.41 3.66
N ASP A 323 5.69 6.16 4.79
CA ASP A 323 4.38 6.72 5.09
C ASP A 323 4.44 8.25 5.28
N GLU A 324 5.49 8.75 5.93
CA GLU A 324 5.75 10.19 6.07
C GLU A 324 6.10 10.83 4.72
N VAL A 325 6.84 10.13 3.86
CA VAL A 325 7.12 10.54 2.48
C VAL A 325 5.81 10.68 1.70
N LEU A 326 4.96 9.65 1.66
CA LEU A 326 3.66 9.67 0.97
C LEU A 326 2.68 10.68 1.58
N GLY A 327 2.71 10.86 2.91
CA GLY A 327 1.89 11.81 3.65
C GLY A 327 2.39 13.26 3.62
N SER A 328 3.50 13.54 2.92
CA SER A 328 4.15 14.84 2.86
C SER A 328 3.39 15.87 2.01
N ARG A 329 3.67 17.16 2.25
CA ARG A 329 3.10 18.27 1.47
C ARG A 329 3.40 18.20 -0.04
N TYR A 330 4.46 17.49 -0.43
CA TYR A 330 4.80 17.32 -1.84
C TYR A 330 3.80 16.43 -2.58
N PHE A 331 3.31 15.36 -1.94
CA PHE A 331 2.30 14.50 -2.57
C PHE A 331 0.87 15.00 -2.39
N LEU A 332 0.56 15.61 -1.25
CA LEU A 332 -0.75 16.22 -1.02
C LEU A 332 -1.08 17.27 -2.10
N PRO A 333 -2.37 17.43 -2.45
CA PRO A 333 -2.79 18.58 -3.24
C PRO A 333 -2.66 19.90 -2.49
N VAL A 334 -2.52 21.00 -3.20
CA VAL A 334 -2.38 22.34 -2.58
C VAL A 334 -3.74 23.03 -2.42
N ASN A 335 -4.65 22.87 -3.38
CA ASN A 335 -5.98 23.46 -3.31
C ASN A 335 -6.98 22.52 -2.62
N PHE A 336 -8.22 22.99 -2.48
CA PHE A 336 -9.35 22.22 -1.97
C PHE A 336 -10.44 22.12 -3.05
N TYR A 337 -11.14 20.98 -3.10
CA TYR A 337 -12.36 20.86 -3.91
C TYR A 337 -13.41 21.87 -3.43
N ASN A 338 -14.08 22.52 -4.38
CA ASN A 338 -15.10 23.49 -4.05
C ASN A 338 -16.46 22.83 -3.82
N LEU A 339 -16.60 22.21 -2.64
CA LEU A 339 -17.83 21.53 -2.22
C LEU A 339 -18.99 22.49 -1.90
N TYR A 340 -18.72 23.77 -1.68
CA TYR A 340 -19.70 24.75 -1.18
C TYR A 340 -19.67 26.02 -2.03
N ASP A 341 -19.55 25.86 -3.35
CA ASP A 341 -19.66 26.98 -4.27
C ASP A 341 -21.07 27.59 -4.18
N ASN A 342 -21.16 28.92 -4.23
CA ASN A 342 -22.43 29.65 -4.14
C ASN A 342 -23.27 29.56 -5.44
N LEU A 343 -23.17 28.45 -6.17
CA LEU A 343 -24.01 28.18 -7.33
C LEU A 343 -25.42 27.82 -6.83
N PRO A 344 -26.48 28.47 -7.35
CA PRO A 344 -27.84 28.05 -7.09
C PRO A 344 -28.01 26.56 -7.41
N ASP A 345 -28.76 25.86 -6.56
CA ASP A 345 -29.18 24.46 -6.74
C ASP A 345 -28.07 23.38 -6.76
N VAL A 346 -26.82 23.73 -6.41
CA VAL A 346 -25.73 22.74 -6.20
C VAL A 346 -25.59 22.40 -4.71
N LYS A 347 -25.67 21.11 -4.37
CA LYS A 347 -25.47 20.60 -3.01
C LYS A 347 -24.04 20.08 -2.78
N PRO A 348 -23.52 20.12 -1.54
CA PRO A 348 -22.20 19.61 -1.18
C PRO A 348 -21.90 18.18 -1.62
N GLY A 349 -22.91 17.31 -1.59
CA GLY A 349 -22.82 16.00 -2.20
C GLY A 349 -23.99 15.08 -1.88
N LEU A 350 -23.91 13.88 -2.43
CA LEU A 350 -24.78 12.76 -2.11
C LEU A 350 -24.02 11.78 -1.21
N CYS A 351 -24.62 11.34 -0.12
CA CYS A 351 -24.11 10.28 0.75
C CYS A 351 -25.04 9.06 0.68
N VAL A 352 -24.49 7.89 0.35
CA VAL A 352 -25.23 6.63 0.25
C VAL A 352 -24.67 5.62 1.24
N ILE A 353 -25.49 5.17 2.19
CA ILE A 353 -25.10 4.29 3.28
C ILE A 353 -25.73 2.91 3.06
N PHE A 354 -24.90 1.89 2.89
CA PHE A 354 -25.28 0.48 2.82
C PHE A 354 -24.98 -0.21 4.16
N ASN A 355 -26.00 -0.40 4.99
CA ASN A 355 -25.86 -1.02 6.31
C ASN A 355 -26.38 -2.46 6.30
N GLN A 356 -25.46 -3.43 6.37
CA GLN A 356 -25.81 -4.85 6.49
C GLN A 356 -25.76 -5.23 7.98
N GLU A 357 -26.92 -5.43 8.60
CA GLU A 357 -27.05 -5.72 10.03
C GLU A 357 -27.62 -7.13 10.31
N ILE A 358 -28.67 -7.51 9.59
CA ILE A 358 -29.41 -8.77 9.80
C ILE A 358 -29.00 -9.74 8.69
N PHE A 359 -28.25 -10.78 9.03
CA PHE A 359 -27.73 -11.78 8.09
C PHE A 359 -28.58 -13.06 8.15
N VAL A 360 -28.59 -13.86 7.08
CA VAL A 360 -29.33 -15.15 7.03
C VAL A 360 -28.89 -16.11 8.15
N ASN A 361 -27.66 -15.98 8.63
CA ASN A 361 -27.14 -16.70 9.80
C ASN A 361 -27.21 -15.76 11.02
N GLU A 362 -28.07 -16.07 11.99
CA GLU A 362 -28.32 -15.24 13.19
C GLU A 362 -27.04 -14.83 13.93
N LYS A 363 -26.08 -15.76 13.98
CA LYS A 363 -24.79 -15.59 14.67
C LYS A 363 -23.81 -14.69 13.93
N ASP A 364 -24.12 -14.35 12.68
CA ASP A 364 -23.41 -13.34 11.87
C ASP A 364 -24.10 -11.96 11.94
N HIS A 365 -25.15 -11.77 12.76
CA HIS A 365 -25.78 -10.46 12.92
C HIS A 365 -24.80 -9.38 13.40
N ARG A 366 -24.87 -8.22 12.77
CA ARG A 366 -23.98 -7.09 12.98
C ARG A 366 -24.54 -6.05 13.97
N PHE A 367 -25.20 -6.52 15.03
CA PHE A 367 -25.80 -5.69 16.08
C PHE A 367 -24.91 -4.52 16.51
N GLY A 368 -25.50 -3.33 16.53
CA GLY A 368 -24.84 -2.06 16.82
C GLY A 368 -24.39 -1.31 15.55
N SER A 369 -24.59 -1.88 14.36
CA SER A 369 -24.28 -1.21 13.09
C SER A 369 -25.29 -0.09 12.78
N ASN A 370 -26.50 -0.16 13.34
CA ASN A 370 -27.45 0.96 13.39
C ASN A 370 -26.88 2.25 14.03
N PHE A 371 -26.00 2.16 15.04
CA PHE A 371 -25.35 3.34 15.63
C PHE A 371 -24.31 3.96 14.68
N ASP A 372 -23.66 3.14 13.85
CA ASP A 372 -22.73 3.60 12.81
C ASP A 372 -23.50 4.30 11.67
N GLU A 373 -24.57 3.67 11.19
CA GLU A 373 -25.49 4.25 10.20
C GLU A 373 -26.03 5.62 10.67
N LYS A 374 -26.55 5.68 11.91
CA LYS A 374 -27.06 6.93 12.48
C LYS A 374 -25.97 8.01 12.60
N SER A 375 -24.80 7.66 13.13
CA SER A 375 -23.71 8.63 13.29
C SER A 375 -23.26 9.23 11.95
N LEU A 376 -23.18 8.40 10.89
CA LEU A 376 -22.86 8.83 9.53
C LEU A 376 -23.98 9.70 8.94
N LYS A 377 -25.24 9.28 9.05
CA LYS A 377 -26.40 10.06 8.59
C LYS A 377 -26.39 11.46 9.19
N ASP A 378 -26.28 11.54 10.52
CA ASP A 378 -26.39 12.80 11.26
C ASP A 378 -25.25 13.77 10.89
N VAL A 379 -24.01 13.28 10.69
CA VAL A 379 -22.88 14.16 10.35
C VAL A 379 -22.89 14.63 8.89
N PHE A 380 -23.30 13.79 7.94
CA PHE A 380 -23.41 14.20 6.54
C PHE A 380 -24.60 15.14 6.30
N LEU A 381 -25.72 14.95 7.00
CA LEU A 381 -26.83 15.93 7.01
C LEU A 381 -26.38 17.31 7.56
N GLN A 382 -25.56 17.34 8.61
CA GLN A 382 -24.99 18.59 9.13
C GLN A 382 -24.12 19.31 8.09
N PHE A 383 -23.35 18.57 7.27
CA PHE A 383 -22.60 19.13 6.15
C PHE A 383 -23.46 19.47 4.91
N GLY A 384 -24.79 19.36 4.98
CA GLY A 384 -25.71 19.70 3.89
C GLY A 384 -25.78 18.66 2.76
N PHE A 385 -25.34 17.42 2.99
CA PHE A 385 -25.45 16.33 2.02
C PHE A 385 -26.87 15.77 2.01
N ASP A 386 -27.32 15.32 0.84
CA ASP A 386 -28.48 14.41 0.78
C ASP A 386 -28.03 13.01 1.20
N VAL A 387 -28.79 12.34 2.08
CA VAL A 387 -28.42 11.02 2.60
C VAL A 387 -29.46 9.96 2.22
N HIS A 388 -29.03 8.93 1.50
CA HIS A 388 -29.81 7.73 1.19
C HIS A 388 -29.27 6.54 1.99
N ILE A 389 -30.17 5.67 2.47
CA ILE A 389 -29.82 4.54 3.33
C ILE A 389 -30.49 3.29 2.77
N TYR A 390 -29.69 2.23 2.60
CA TYR A 390 -30.14 0.90 2.22
C TYR A 390 -29.72 -0.09 3.31
N GLN A 391 -30.66 -0.90 3.77
CA GLN A 391 -30.45 -1.86 4.85
C GLN A 391 -30.63 -3.28 4.35
N ASN A 392 -29.79 -4.19 4.86
CA ASN A 392 -29.98 -5.65 4.79
C ASN A 392 -30.20 -6.21 3.36
N LEU A 393 -29.41 -5.75 2.41
CA LEU A 393 -29.41 -6.20 1.02
C LEU A 393 -28.61 -7.51 0.83
N THR A 394 -29.10 -8.40 -0.02
CA THR A 394 -28.31 -9.51 -0.56
C THR A 394 -27.17 -8.98 -1.44
N ALA A 395 -26.18 -9.82 -1.74
CA ALA A 395 -25.06 -9.43 -2.59
C ALA A 395 -25.50 -8.97 -4.00
N GLN A 396 -26.58 -9.56 -4.53
CA GLN A 396 -27.13 -9.19 -5.82
C GLN A 396 -27.85 -7.84 -5.77
N GLU A 397 -28.64 -7.58 -4.71
CA GLU A 397 -29.33 -6.30 -4.52
C GLU A 397 -28.36 -5.16 -4.21
N LEU A 398 -27.33 -5.39 -3.38
CA LEU A 398 -26.28 -4.41 -3.11
C LEU A 398 -25.53 -4.02 -4.40
N ARG A 399 -25.24 -5.00 -5.25
CA ARG A 399 -24.66 -4.74 -6.58
C ARG A 399 -25.61 -3.93 -7.47
N TYR A 400 -26.89 -4.31 -7.52
CA TYR A 400 -27.92 -3.61 -8.30
C TYR A 400 -28.08 -2.15 -7.85
N GLN A 401 -28.15 -1.87 -6.55
CA GLN A 401 -28.26 -0.49 -6.04
C GLN A 401 -27.03 0.36 -6.37
N ILE A 402 -25.84 -0.25 -6.47
CA ILE A 402 -24.64 0.45 -6.93
C ILE A 402 -24.68 0.68 -8.46
N ASP A 403 -25.20 -0.27 -9.23
CA ASP A 403 -25.40 -0.13 -10.68
C ASP A 403 -26.45 0.96 -11.03
N GLU A 404 -27.50 1.09 -10.23
CA GLU A 404 -28.46 2.21 -10.33
C GLU A 404 -27.80 3.54 -9.92
N LEU A 405 -26.97 3.54 -8.87
CA LEU A 405 -26.24 4.73 -8.44
C LEU A 405 -25.26 5.23 -9.52
N THR A 406 -24.65 4.34 -10.30
CA THR A 406 -23.77 4.75 -11.43
C THR A 406 -24.53 5.41 -12.58
N GLN A 407 -25.83 5.16 -12.71
CA GLN A 407 -26.67 5.77 -13.74
C GLN A 407 -27.24 7.14 -13.33
N GLN A 408 -27.02 7.59 -12.09
CA GLN A 408 -27.54 8.87 -11.61
C GLN A 408 -26.80 10.08 -12.21
N ASN A 409 -27.53 11.18 -12.37
CA ASN A 409 -26.96 12.46 -12.78
C ASN A 409 -26.44 13.23 -11.57
N PHE A 410 -25.12 13.36 -11.45
CA PHE A 410 -24.47 14.04 -10.33
C PHE A 410 -24.22 15.54 -10.57
N SER A 411 -24.79 16.14 -11.61
CA SER A 411 -24.55 17.56 -11.95
C SER A 411 -24.89 18.52 -10.80
N SER A 412 -25.96 18.26 -10.04
CA SER A 412 -26.40 19.02 -8.86
C SER A 412 -25.62 18.73 -7.57
N TYR A 413 -24.62 17.86 -7.61
CA TYR A 413 -23.81 17.48 -6.46
C TYR A 413 -22.34 17.80 -6.69
N ALA A 414 -21.65 18.39 -5.69
CA ALA A 414 -20.22 18.65 -5.76
C ALA A 414 -19.36 17.42 -5.41
N SER A 415 -19.91 16.41 -4.74
CA SER A 415 -19.21 15.17 -4.37
C SER A 415 -20.15 13.96 -4.20
N LEU A 416 -19.55 12.76 -4.12
CA LEU A 416 -20.22 11.51 -3.77
C LEU A 416 -19.52 10.86 -2.57
N VAL A 417 -20.31 10.37 -1.61
CA VAL A 417 -19.87 9.54 -0.48
C VAL A 417 -20.60 8.21 -0.52
N VAL A 418 -19.88 7.10 -0.42
CA VAL A 418 -20.43 5.74 -0.36
C VAL A 418 -19.90 5.06 0.90
N CYS A 419 -20.78 4.80 1.86
CA CYS A 419 -20.47 4.09 3.09
C CYS A 419 -20.96 2.65 2.99
N ILE A 420 -20.08 1.66 3.17
CA ILE A 420 -20.45 0.24 3.22
C ILE A 420 -20.10 -0.34 4.58
N LEU A 421 -21.13 -0.69 5.35
CA LEU A 421 -21.02 -1.30 6.67
C LEU A 421 -21.43 -2.77 6.55
N SER A 422 -20.47 -3.70 6.46
CA SER A 422 -20.77 -5.14 6.34
C SER A 422 -19.70 -6.03 7.01
N HIS A 423 -19.85 -7.34 6.86
CA HIS A 423 -18.73 -8.29 6.97
C HIS A 423 -17.87 -8.20 5.71
N GLY A 424 -16.63 -8.65 5.80
CA GLY A 424 -15.72 -8.66 4.66
C GLY A 424 -14.41 -9.37 4.94
N LEU A 425 -13.61 -9.44 3.89
CA LEU A 425 -12.19 -9.78 3.89
C LEU A 425 -11.49 -8.78 2.97
N GLU A 426 -10.20 -8.97 2.69
CA GLU A 426 -9.44 -8.13 1.77
C GLU A 426 -10.18 -7.89 0.44
N ASP A 427 -10.43 -6.61 0.12
CA ASP A 427 -11.14 -6.15 -1.08
C ASP A 427 -12.55 -6.73 -1.32
N VAL A 428 -13.19 -7.38 -0.34
CA VAL A 428 -14.55 -7.95 -0.48
C VAL A 428 -15.49 -7.61 0.68
N VAL A 429 -16.76 -7.37 0.37
CA VAL A 429 -17.85 -7.17 1.34
C VAL A 429 -18.96 -8.20 1.13
N ALA A 430 -19.61 -8.64 2.20
CA ALA A 430 -20.74 -9.57 2.14
C ALA A 430 -22.09 -8.84 1.96
N GLY A 431 -23.02 -9.46 1.25
CA GLY A 431 -24.46 -9.23 1.43
C GLY A 431 -25.04 -10.04 2.59
N VAL A 432 -26.30 -9.82 2.94
CA VAL A 432 -26.96 -10.57 4.04
C VAL A 432 -27.11 -12.07 3.78
N ASP A 433 -27.08 -12.47 2.51
CA ASP A 433 -27.02 -13.86 2.03
C ASP A 433 -25.62 -14.48 2.13
N SER A 434 -24.70 -13.83 2.84
CA SER A 434 -23.30 -14.23 3.06
C SER A 434 -22.45 -14.37 1.79
N LYS A 435 -22.97 -13.99 0.61
CA LYS A 435 -22.19 -13.94 -0.63
C LYS A 435 -21.33 -12.68 -0.67
N CYS A 436 -20.11 -12.80 -1.17
CA CYS A 436 -19.15 -11.70 -1.26
C CYS A 436 -19.21 -10.97 -2.61
N ILE A 437 -19.00 -9.66 -2.59
CA ILE A 437 -18.79 -8.79 -3.75
C ILE A 437 -17.41 -8.15 -3.66
N ASN A 438 -16.69 -8.05 -4.77
CA ASN A 438 -15.43 -7.32 -4.83
C ASN A 438 -15.67 -5.80 -4.84
N ILE A 439 -15.06 -5.10 -3.89
CA ILE A 439 -15.21 -3.66 -3.67
C ILE A 439 -14.57 -2.86 -4.82
N ASN A 440 -13.40 -3.29 -5.30
CA ASN A 440 -12.73 -2.61 -6.40
C ASN A 440 -13.60 -2.69 -7.67
N GLU A 441 -14.23 -3.84 -7.92
CA GLU A 441 -15.14 -4.02 -9.05
C GLU A 441 -16.32 -3.03 -9.04
N LEU A 442 -16.83 -2.69 -7.85
CA LEU A 442 -17.87 -1.68 -7.63
C LEU A 442 -17.33 -0.26 -7.80
N LYS A 443 -16.20 0.08 -7.15
CA LYS A 443 -15.53 1.39 -7.25
C LYS A 443 -15.20 1.79 -8.69
N TYR A 444 -14.68 0.84 -9.47
CA TYR A 444 -14.28 1.10 -10.86
C TYR A 444 -15.45 1.51 -11.78
N LYS A 445 -16.71 1.29 -11.41
CA LYS A 445 -17.88 1.75 -12.18
C LYS A 445 -18.13 3.26 -12.05
N PHE A 446 -17.46 3.94 -11.12
CA PHE A 446 -17.53 5.40 -10.94
C PHE A 446 -16.36 6.13 -11.63
N ASN A 447 -15.87 5.59 -12.74
CA ASN A 447 -14.87 6.23 -13.60
C ASN A 447 -15.53 7.29 -14.51
N SER A 448 -14.72 8.11 -15.20
CA SER A 448 -15.20 9.21 -16.03
C SER A 448 -16.04 8.81 -17.25
N ASN A 449 -15.98 7.54 -17.69
CA ASN A 449 -16.69 7.05 -18.87
C ASN A 449 -18.07 6.53 -18.52
N ASP A 450 -18.17 5.83 -17.37
CA ASP A 450 -19.44 5.30 -16.85
C ASP A 450 -20.22 6.34 -16.03
N CYS A 451 -19.51 7.24 -15.32
CA CYS A 451 -20.09 8.31 -14.49
C CYS A 451 -19.54 9.72 -14.86
N PRO A 452 -19.77 10.24 -16.08
CA PRO A 452 -19.14 11.48 -16.55
C PRO A 452 -19.45 12.71 -15.68
N THR A 453 -20.63 12.77 -15.04
CA THR A 453 -21.02 13.88 -14.15
C THR A 453 -20.28 13.91 -12.80
N LEU A 454 -19.47 12.88 -12.50
CA LEU A 454 -18.54 12.79 -11.37
C LEU A 454 -17.07 13.00 -11.74
N ASN A 455 -16.75 13.27 -13.01
CA ASN A 455 -15.41 13.70 -13.38
C ASN A 455 -15.15 15.10 -12.78
N GLY A 456 -14.01 15.28 -12.12
CA GLY A 456 -13.66 16.52 -11.41
C GLY A 456 -14.09 16.56 -9.95
N LYS A 457 -14.86 15.56 -9.48
CA LYS A 457 -15.53 15.58 -8.17
C LYS A 457 -15.01 14.48 -7.24
N PRO A 458 -14.80 14.73 -5.94
CA PRO A 458 -14.31 13.71 -5.03
C PRO A 458 -15.36 12.63 -4.77
N LYS A 459 -14.86 11.39 -4.71
CA LYS A 459 -15.61 10.14 -4.56
C LYS A 459 -15.08 9.41 -3.31
N ILE A 460 -15.73 9.64 -2.18
CA ILE A 460 -15.28 9.17 -0.86
C ILE A 460 -15.92 7.82 -0.57
N TRP A 461 -15.13 6.80 -0.28
CA TRP A 461 -15.59 5.46 0.09
C TRP A 461 -15.19 5.19 1.54
N ILE A 462 -16.16 4.80 2.37
CA ILE A 462 -15.96 4.49 3.79
C ILE A 462 -16.38 3.05 4.02
N ILE A 463 -15.41 2.17 4.31
CA ILE A 463 -15.60 0.72 4.33
C ILE A 463 -15.38 0.19 5.76
N GLN A 464 -16.48 -0.06 6.45
CA GLN A 464 -16.50 -0.70 7.77
C GLN A 464 -16.72 -2.20 7.62
N ALA A 465 -15.66 -2.90 7.23
CA ALA A 465 -15.56 -4.35 7.15
C ALA A 465 -14.14 -4.80 7.52
N CYS A 466 -13.97 -6.04 7.97
CA CYS A 466 -12.63 -6.63 8.13
C CYS A 466 -11.92 -6.74 6.77
N GLN A 467 -10.60 -6.57 6.78
CA GLN A 467 -9.75 -6.82 5.61
C GLN A 467 -8.97 -8.14 5.73
N GLY A 468 -9.27 -8.97 6.73
CA GLY A 468 -8.72 -10.31 6.89
C GLY A 468 -9.15 -10.97 8.19
N LYS A 469 -8.25 -11.77 8.78
CA LYS A 469 -8.54 -12.70 9.90
C LYS A 469 -7.59 -12.55 11.09
N GLU A 470 -6.54 -11.75 10.96
CA GLU A 470 -5.52 -11.59 12.00
C GLU A 470 -5.88 -10.50 13.01
N VAL A 471 -5.43 -10.67 14.25
CA VAL A 471 -5.63 -9.72 15.35
C VAL A 471 -4.33 -8.96 15.55
N GLN A 472 -4.37 -7.63 15.41
CA GLN A 472 -3.20 -6.78 15.62
C GLN A 472 -2.88 -6.70 17.13
N GLN A 473 -1.69 -7.18 17.51
CA GLN A 473 -1.21 -7.13 18.89
C GLN A 473 -0.45 -5.83 19.18
N PRO A 474 -0.49 -5.30 20.41
CA PRO A 474 0.32 -4.15 20.82
C PRO A 474 1.81 -4.52 20.82
N ILE A 475 2.64 -3.65 20.25
CA ILE A 475 4.10 -3.80 20.29
C ILE A 475 4.56 -3.59 21.74
N GLN A 476 5.06 -4.65 22.38
CA GLN A 476 5.79 -4.51 23.63
C GLN A 476 7.16 -3.88 23.34
N LEU A 477 7.21 -2.55 23.42
CA LEU A 477 8.45 -1.83 23.64
C LEU A 477 9.00 -2.31 24.98
N ASN A 478 9.93 -3.27 24.93
CA ASN A 478 10.78 -3.61 26.05
C ASN A 478 11.58 -2.38 26.40
N SER A 479 11.05 -1.55 27.29
CA SER A 479 11.81 -0.50 27.95
C SER A 479 12.95 -1.22 28.66
N SER A 480 14.13 -1.20 28.07
CA SER A 480 15.36 -1.64 28.69
C SER A 480 15.59 -0.72 29.89
N LYS A 481 15.01 -1.11 31.03
CA LYS A 481 15.25 -0.47 32.31
C LYS A 481 16.74 -0.58 32.52
N VAL A 482 17.42 0.55 32.41
CA VAL A 482 18.78 0.74 32.92
C VAL A 482 18.66 0.71 34.43
N SER A 483 18.43 -0.49 34.99
CA SER A 483 18.49 -0.74 36.41
C SER A 483 19.96 -0.86 36.78
N SER A 484 20.56 0.29 37.06
CA SER A 484 21.79 0.37 37.82
C SER A 484 21.58 -0.34 39.16
N LYS A 485 22.02 -1.59 39.27
CA LYS A 485 22.18 -2.27 40.56
C LYS A 485 23.52 -2.99 40.61
N SER A 486 24.32 -2.49 41.54
CA SER A 486 25.46 -3.13 42.19
C SER A 486 25.12 -4.53 42.72
N ASP A 487 26.18 -5.30 42.94
CA ASP A 487 26.17 -6.67 43.44
C ASP A 487 25.37 -6.88 44.73
N SER A 488 24.61 -7.98 44.79
CA SER A 488 24.63 -8.95 45.90
C SER A 488 23.72 -10.14 45.54
N ALA A 489 24.11 -11.34 45.96
CA ALA A 489 23.39 -12.58 45.70
C ALA A 489 22.36 -12.88 46.81
N GLU A 490 21.29 -13.62 46.49
CA GLU A 490 20.92 -14.87 47.18
C GLU A 490 19.69 -15.59 46.56
N ASP A 491 19.94 -16.83 46.14
CA ASP A 491 19.21 -18.09 46.37
C ASP A 491 17.70 -18.34 46.03
N ARG A 492 17.45 -19.62 45.67
CA ARG A 492 16.22 -20.46 45.81
C ARG A 492 14.95 -20.31 44.92
N SER A 493 14.91 -21.19 43.91
CA SER A 493 13.99 -22.36 43.74
C SER A 493 12.45 -22.20 43.53
N GLY A 494 11.89 -23.03 42.63
CA GLY A 494 10.45 -23.38 42.58
C GLY A 494 9.73 -23.05 41.25
N ASP A 495 9.84 -23.77 40.13
CA ASP A 495 9.43 -25.15 39.78
C ASP A 495 8.07 -25.24 38.98
N LYS A 496 8.16 -25.79 37.76
CA LYS A 496 7.13 -26.50 36.93
C LYS A 496 5.82 -25.83 36.41
N VAL A 497 5.89 -25.42 35.14
CA VAL A 497 5.21 -26.02 33.96
C VAL A 497 4.02 -26.99 34.20
N SER A 498 2.85 -26.66 33.63
CA SER A 498 1.99 -27.55 32.80
C SER A 498 0.87 -26.70 32.16
N HIS A 499 0.62 -26.65 30.84
CA HIS A 499 0.22 -27.64 29.82
C HIS A 499 -1.26 -28.11 29.86
N GLN A 500 -1.99 -27.73 28.78
CA GLN A 500 -3.26 -28.29 28.27
C GLN A 500 -4.52 -28.02 29.14
N LYS A 501 -5.68 -27.64 28.59
CA LYS A 501 -6.40 -28.25 27.45
C LYS A 501 -7.33 -27.25 26.73
N GLN A 502 -7.67 -27.58 25.49
CA GLN A 502 -8.80 -26.99 24.75
C GLN A 502 -10.12 -27.56 25.28
N GLN A 503 -11.15 -26.73 25.45
CA GLN A 503 -12.57 -27.11 25.46
C GLN A 503 -13.46 -25.90 25.09
N GLU A 504 -14.71 -26.14 24.70
CA GLU A 504 -15.49 -25.28 23.77
C GLU A 504 -16.64 -24.46 24.41
N PHE A 505 -16.87 -23.23 23.87
CA PHE A 505 -18.12 -22.39 23.85
C PHE A 505 -18.82 -22.02 25.19
N ASN A 506 -19.49 -20.86 25.42
CA ASN A 506 -20.00 -19.67 24.69
C ASN A 506 -20.08 -18.48 25.71
N GLU A 507 -20.22 -17.18 25.43
CA GLU A 507 -19.98 -16.30 24.25
C GLU A 507 -19.88 -14.80 24.70
N LEU A 508 -18.91 -14.05 24.17
CA LEU A 508 -18.53 -12.68 24.61
C LEU A 508 -18.20 -11.73 23.42
N PRO A 509 -17.74 -10.45 23.57
CA PRO A 509 -17.65 -9.52 22.43
C PRO A 509 -16.76 -10.04 21.29
N VAL A 510 -17.38 -10.21 20.13
CA VAL A 510 -16.95 -11.14 19.09
C VAL A 510 -15.90 -10.53 18.14
N PRO A 511 -14.66 -11.03 18.07
CA PRO A 511 -13.80 -10.82 16.91
C PRO A 511 -14.40 -11.59 15.71
N MET A 512 -14.46 -10.98 14.50
CA MET A 512 -15.07 -11.62 13.33
C MET A 512 -14.45 -12.99 13.02
N LYS A 513 -15.21 -14.07 13.20
CA LYS A 513 -14.84 -15.44 12.82
C LYS A 513 -16.03 -16.22 12.29
N ARG A 514 -15.92 -16.76 11.08
CA ARG A 514 -16.62 -18.00 10.69
C ARG A 514 -15.92 -18.81 9.59
N GLN A 515 -16.49 -19.99 9.37
CA GLN A 515 -15.81 -21.23 8.96
C GLN A 515 -15.30 -21.26 7.51
N LYS A 516 -14.52 -22.31 7.22
CA LYS A 516 -14.03 -22.68 5.88
C LYS A 516 -15.15 -22.57 4.84
N VAL A 517 -14.96 -21.67 3.88
CA VAL A 517 -15.61 -21.76 2.58
C VAL A 517 -14.98 -22.95 1.86
N GLU A 518 -15.79 -23.95 1.50
CA GLU A 518 -15.35 -24.97 0.56
C GLU A 518 -15.08 -24.33 -0.79
N LYS A 519 -13.98 -24.71 -1.47
CA LYS A 519 -13.70 -24.21 -2.83
C LYS A 519 -14.91 -24.50 -3.72
N PRO A 520 -15.47 -23.52 -4.46
CA PRO A 520 -16.51 -23.80 -5.42
C PRO A 520 -15.96 -24.73 -6.51
N THR A 521 -16.50 -25.95 -6.57
CA THR A 521 -16.21 -26.92 -7.62
C THR A 521 -17.00 -26.56 -8.89
N SER A 522 -16.61 -25.46 -9.54
CA SER A 522 -17.11 -25.07 -10.85
C SER A 522 -15.94 -24.69 -11.76
N SER A 523 -15.44 -25.67 -12.51
CA SER A 523 -14.26 -25.59 -13.38
C SER A 523 -14.49 -24.81 -14.69
N LEU A 524 -15.13 -23.65 -14.62
CA LEU A 524 -15.35 -22.75 -15.74
C LEU A 524 -15.11 -21.27 -15.35
N THR A 525 -14.03 -20.71 -15.91
CA THR A 525 -13.77 -19.27 -16.11
C THR A 525 -13.25 -18.38 -14.96
N GLU A 526 -12.37 -18.88 -14.09
CA GLU A 526 -11.50 -17.98 -13.29
C GLU A 526 -10.53 -17.16 -14.18
N GLU A 527 -10.03 -17.74 -15.28
CA GLU A 527 -9.10 -17.07 -16.20
C GLU A 527 -9.69 -15.79 -16.84
N LYS A 528 -10.98 -15.82 -17.25
CA LYS A 528 -11.64 -14.67 -17.90
C LYS A 528 -12.02 -13.54 -16.93
N ALA A 529 -12.12 -13.82 -15.64
CA ALA A 529 -12.35 -12.78 -14.63
C ALA A 529 -11.08 -11.94 -14.38
N ASN A 530 -9.92 -12.60 -14.32
CA ASN A 530 -8.63 -11.95 -14.05
C ASN A 530 -8.12 -11.08 -15.21
N GLU A 531 -8.43 -11.41 -16.47
CA GLU A 531 -8.09 -10.52 -17.60
C GLU A 531 -8.82 -9.17 -17.53
N ASN A 532 -10.06 -9.14 -17.04
CA ASN A 532 -10.89 -7.93 -16.96
C ASN A 532 -10.56 -6.98 -15.79
N LEU A 533 -9.75 -7.40 -14.82
CA LEU A 533 -9.27 -6.56 -13.73
C LEU A 533 -8.05 -5.71 -14.15
N ASN A 534 -7.22 -6.20 -15.07
CA ASN A 534 -5.96 -5.54 -15.45
C ASN A 534 -6.13 -4.34 -16.40
N ASN A 535 -7.30 -4.16 -17.03
CA ASN A 535 -7.54 -3.16 -18.09
C ASN A 535 -8.40 -1.96 -17.66
N ARG A 536 -8.73 -1.81 -16.36
CA ARG A 536 -9.54 -0.68 -15.87
C ARG A 536 -8.69 0.58 -15.66
N PRO A 537 -9.26 1.79 -15.86
CA PRO A 537 -8.58 3.05 -15.53
C PRO A 537 -8.16 3.11 -14.05
N PRO A 538 -7.19 3.96 -13.66
CA PRO A 538 -6.96 4.23 -12.25
C PRO A 538 -8.21 4.92 -11.68
N LEU A 539 -8.51 4.65 -10.42
CA LEU A 539 -9.47 5.46 -9.68
C LEU A 539 -8.93 6.90 -9.62
N MET A 540 -9.69 7.87 -10.09
CA MET A 540 -9.37 9.30 -10.06
C MET A 540 -10.36 10.04 -9.16
N ASP A 541 -9.86 10.93 -8.31
CA ASP A 541 -10.63 11.64 -7.28
C ASP A 541 -11.25 10.71 -6.22
N PHE A 542 -10.70 9.52 -6.00
CA PHE A 542 -11.17 8.64 -4.93
C PHE A 542 -10.37 8.82 -3.64
N LEU A 543 -11.08 8.71 -2.52
CA LEU A 543 -10.53 8.50 -1.19
C LEU A 543 -11.19 7.23 -0.62
N ASP A 544 -10.43 6.15 -0.48
CA ASP A 544 -10.91 4.85 0.02
C ASP A 544 -10.43 4.67 1.47
N ILE A 545 -11.34 4.75 2.45
CA ILE A 545 -11.08 4.68 3.89
C ILE A 545 -11.54 3.32 4.42
N ARG A 546 -10.65 2.57 5.07
CA ARG A 546 -10.89 1.20 5.56
C ARG A 546 -10.67 1.07 7.06
N ALA A 547 -11.50 0.28 7.70
CA ALA A 547 -11.47 0.06 9.15
C ALA A 547 -10.22 -0.68 9.67
N SER A 548 -9.55 -1.44 8.81
CA SER A 548 -8.33 -2.19 9.13
C SER A 548 -7.41 -2.25 7.91
N ILE A 549 -6.10 -2.33 8.14
CA ILE A 549 -5.13 -2.73 7.11
C ILE A 549 -5.37 -4.17 6.59
N PRO A 550 -4.88 -4.54 5.38
CA PRO A 550 -5.08 -5.86 4.78
C PRO A 550 -4.58 -7.00 5.67
N GLY A 551 -5.31 -8.13 5.69
CA GLY A 551 -5.02 -9.26 6.57
C GLY A 551 -5.64 -9.17 7.97
N TYR A 552 -5.98 -7.98 8.46
CA TYR A 552 -6.42 -7.78 9.85
C TYR A 552 -7.95 -7.62 10.02
N VAL A 553 -8.42 -7.89 11.25
CA VAL A 553 -9.81 -7.65 11.67
C VAL A 553 -10.04 -6.19 12.11
N SER A 554 -11.28 -5.73 12.00
CA SER A 554 -11.76 -4.48 12.59
C SER A 554 -12.78 -4.77 13.69
N PHE A 555 -12.76 -3.97 14.76
CA PHE A 555 -13.57 -4.21 15.97
C PHE A 555 -14.83 -3.32 16.01
N ARG A 556 -15.93 -3.87 16.55
CA ARG A 556 -17.19 -3.16 16.81
C ARG A 556 -17.66 -3.39 18.23
N ASN A 557 -18.22 -2.37 18.86
CA ASN A 557 -18.98 -2.49 20.10
C ASN A 557 -20.49 -2.56 19.80
N LYS A 558 -21.19 -3.52 20.41
CA LYS A 558 -22.64 -3.71 20.22
C LYS A 558 -23.49 -2.54 20.76
N LEU A 559 -22.97 -1.73 21.68
CA LEU A 559 -23.72 -0.66 22.39
C LEU A 559 -23.55 0.75 21.80
N TYR A 560 -22.50 0.99 21.00
CA TYR A 560 -22.22 2.32 20.45
C TYR A 560 -21.67 2.33 19.02
N GLY A 561 -21.50 1.16 18.38
CA GLY A 561 -20.98 1.07 17.02
C GLY A 561 -19.48 0.76 16.94
N SER A 562 -18.89 0.97 15.76
CA SER A 562 -17.50 0.61 15.45
C SER A 562 -16.52 1.76 15.70
N TYR A 563 -15.29 1.39 16.07
CA TYR A 563 -14.28 2.38 16.47
C TYR A 563 -13.96 3.36 15.33
N LEU A 564 -13.78 2.89 14.08
CA LEU A 564 -13.56 3.79 12.93
C LEU A 564 -14.72 4.78 12.79
N ILE A 565 -15.97 4.28 12.66
CA ILE A 565 -17.09 5.15 12.30
C ILE A 565 -17.38 6.16 13.41
N GLN A 566 -17.36 5.76 14.68
CA GLN A 566 -17.66 6.68 15.78
C GLN A 566 -16.55 7.72 15.98
N HIS A 567 -15.26 7.34 15.90
CA HIS A 567 -14.17 8.34 15.95
C HIS A 567 -14.18 9.25 14.72
N LEU A 568 -14.40 8.73 13.52
CA LEU A 568 -14.52 9.53 12.29
C LEU A 568 -15.66 10.55 12.39
N CYS A 569 -16.85 10.12 12.80
CA CYS A 569 -17.99 11.03 12.97
C CYS A 569 -17.76 12.03 14.11
N SER A 570 -17.01 11.66 15.17
CA SER A 570 -16.65 12.58 16.25
C SER A 570 -15.72 13.70 15.76
N GLU A 571 -14.62 13.37 15.08
CA GLU A 571 -13.69 14.38 14.55
C GLU A 571 -14.35 15.25 13.46
N LEU A 572 -15.17 14.65 12.58
CA LEU A 572 -15.96 15.42 11.60
C LEU A 572 -16.93 16.41 12.26
N ARG A 573 -17.60 16.03 13.37
CA ARG A 573 -18.44 16.96 14.15
C ARG A 573 -17.64 18.10 14.78
N LYS A 574 -16.38 17.87 15.18
CA LYS A 574 -15.50 18.95 15.65
C LYS A 574 -15.21 19.94 14.52
N GLU A 575 -14.84 19.46 13.34
CA GLU A 575 -14.62 20.33 12.16
C GLU A 575 -15.85 21.15 11.77
N TYR A 576 -17.06 20.58 11.89
CA TYR A 576 -18.32 21.29 11.67
C TYR A 576 -18.50 22.51 12.61
N LEU A 577 -17.98 22.44 13.84
CA LEU A 577 -18.07 23.51 14.84
C LEU A 577 -16.97 24.58 14.69
N ILE A 578 -15.93 24.36 13.89
CA ILE A 578 -14.83 25.32 13.70
C ILE A 578 -15.28 26.49 12.82
N THR A 579 -15.27 27.69 13.39
CA THR A 579 -15.65 28.95 12.71
C THR A 579 -14.49 29.65 11.98
N ASN A 580 -13.26 29.15 12.13
CA ASN A 580 -12.04 29.81 11.65
C ASN A 580 -11.70 29.48 10.19
N GLN A 581 -10.81 30.29 9.60
CA GLN A 581 -10.39 30.15 8.18
C GLN A 581 -9.46 28.95 7.92
N ASN A 582 -8.65 28.54 8.91
CA ASN A 582 -7.85 27.31 8.83
C ASN A 582 -8.72 26.11 9.20
N ARG A 583 -9.22 25.40 8.18
CA ARG A 583 -9.96 24.14 8.32
C ARG A 583 -9.01 22.97 8.05
N ASN A 584 -9.20 21.86 8.75
CA ASN A 584 -8.45 20.65 8.45
C ASN A 584 -8.97 20.02 7.15
N SER A 585 -8.07 19.38 6.40
CA SER A 585 -8.50 18.48 5.33
C SER A 585 -9.03 17.18 5.91
N LEU A 586 -9.81 16.44 5.13
CA LEU A 586 -10.27 15.11 5.50
C LEU A 586 -9.09 14.16 5.80
N GLU A 587 -7.96 14.32 5.12
CA GLU A 587 -6.72 13.61 5.40
C GLU A 587 -6.10 13.98 6.75
N ASP A 588 -6.21 15.23 7.20
CA ASP A 588 -5.78 15.65 8.55
C ASP A 588 -6.75 15.15 9.63
N VAL A 589 -8.05 15.09 9.32
CA VAL A 589 -9.08 14.45 10.17
C VAL A 589 -8.78 12.95 10.31
N LEU A 590 -8.44 12.25 9.22
CA LEU A 590 -8.07 10.84 9.24
C LEU A 590 -6.79 10.59 10.06
N LYS A 591 -5.79 11.48 9.99
CA LYS A 591 -4.61 11.43 10.88
C LYS A 591 -5.00 11.57 12.36
N GLN A 592 -5.93 12.47 12.70
CA GLN A 592 -6.47 12.59 14.06
C GLN A 592 -7.24 11.35 14.51
N VAL A 593 -8.09 10.77 13.64
CA VAL A 593 -8.80 9.52 13.88
C VAL A 593 -7.82 8.36 14.12
N GLN A 594 -6.81 8.20 13.27
CA GLN A 594 -5.76 7.17 13.43
C GLN A 594 -5.00 7.33 14.76
N ASN A 595 -4.68 8.56 15.17
CA ASN A 595 -4.05 8.83 16.47
C ASN A 595 -4.97 8.43 17.63
N HIS A 596 -6.26 8.77 17.59
CA HIS A 596 -7.22 8.38 18.63
C HIS A 596 -7.44 6.85 18.70
N ILE A 597 -7.52 6.17 17.56
CA ILE A 597 -7.69 4.71 17.50
C ILE A 597 -6.42 4.00 17.98
N SER A 598 -5.23 4.45 17.56
CA SER A 598 -3.94 3.86 18.00
C SER A 598 -3.69 4.00 19.50
N ASN A 599 -4.04 5.16 20.07
CA ASN A 599 -3.92 5.43 21.50
C ASN A 599 -5.03 4.76 22.32
N SER A 600 -6.11 4.30 21.70
CA SER A 600 -7.14 3.50 22.37
C SER A 600 -6.65 2.08 22.63
N SER A 601 -6.86 1.57 23.84
CA SER A 601 -6.67 0.16 24.17
C SER A 601 -7.99 -0.57 23.97
N ILE A 602 -8.08 -1.40 22.93
CA ILE A 602 -9.27 -2.24 22.70
C ILE A 602 -9.05 -3.51 23.50
N PHE A 603 -9.93 -3.80 24.47
CA PHE A 603 -9.82 -4.99 25.30
C PHE A 603 -10.78 -6.07 24.78
N VAL A 604 -10.22 -7.10 24.15
CA VAL A 604 -10.97 -8.27 23.65
C VAL A 604 -10.78 -9.42 24.63
N LYS A 605 -11.90 -9.95 25.15
CA LYS A 605 -11.90 -11.25 25.81
C LYS A 605 -12.03 -12.34 24.75
N LEU A 606 -11.08 -13.28 24.72
CA LEU A 606 -11.12 -14.41 23.77
C LEU A 606 -12.14 -15.49 24.18
N SER A 607 -12.50 -15.55 25.46
CA SER A 607 -13.54 -16.40 26.04
C SER A 607 -14.07 -15.78 27.35
N ASP A 608 -15.19 -16.29 27.87
CA ASP A 608 -15.90 -15.75 29.03
C ASP A 608 -15.03 -15.68 30.31
N ASP A 609 -14.20 -16.71 30.50
CA ASP A 609 -13.29 -16.89 31.64
C ASP A 609 -11.85 -16.38 31.41
N GLU A 610 -11.50 -15.94 30.19
CA GLU A 610 -10.15 -15.43 29.90
C GLU A 610 -9.93 -13.96 30.32
N LYS A 611 -8.68 -13.65 30.67
CA LYS A 611 -8.23 -12.28 30.84
C LYS A 611 -8.35 -11.54 29.51
N SER A 612 -8.92 -10.33 29.55
CA SER A 612 -9.00 -9.45 28.40
C SER A 612 -7.60 -9.16 27.85
N ILE A 613 -7.39 -9.45 26.58
CA ILE A 613 -6.17 -9.13 25.85
C ILE A 613 -6.34 -7.73 25.25
N GLU A 614 -5.34 -6.88 25.42
CA GLU A 614 -5.26 -5.63 24.67
C GLU A 614 -4.92 -5.93 23.21
N VAL A 615 -5.73 -5.41 22.30
CA VAL A 615 -5.51 -5.43 20.86
C VAL A 615 -5.49 -4.00 20.33
N LYS A 616 -4.86 -3.81 19.18
CA LYS A 616 -4.84 -2.54 18.47
C LYS A 616 -5.64 -2.63 17.18
N GLN A 617 -5.96 -1.48 16.60
CA GLN A 617 -6.54 -1.36 15.28
C GLN A 617 -5.84 -0.20 14.58
N THR A 618 -5.58 -0.36 13.28
CA THR A 618 -4.93 0.62 12.42
C THR A 618 -5.82 0.81 11.21
N ILE A 619 -6.29 2.03 10.97
CA ILE A 619 -7.09 2.35 9.79
C ILE A 619 -6.17 2.58 8.59
N GLU A 620 -6.65 2.23 7.40
CA GLU A 620 -5.95 2.46 6.14
C GLU A 620 -6.76 3.47 5.33
N TRP A 621 -6.11 4.36 4.59
CA TRP A 621 -6.79 5.07 3.50
C TRP A 621 -5.91 5.25 2.27
N ARG A 622 -6.51 5.10 1.08
CA ARG A 622 -5.83 5.27 -0.22
C ARG A 622 -6.38 6.51 -0.91
N VAL A 623 -5.48 7.32 -1.50
CA VAL A 623 -5.78 8.65 -2.02
C VAL A 623 -5.42 8.75 -3.49
N SER A 624 -6.36 9.21 -4.31
CA SER A 624 -6.18 9.56 -5.74
C SER A 624 -6.78 10.94 -6.06
N LEU A 625 -6.89 11.78 -5.03
CA LEU A 625 -7.50 13.11 -5.10
C LEU A 625 -6.58 14.11 -5.82
N ARG A 626 -7.17 14.92 -6.72
CA ARG A 626 -6.48 16.06 -7.35
C ARG A 626 -6.42 17.30 -6.47
N ASP A 627 -7.38 17.48 -5.57
CA ASP A 627 -7.47 18.57 -4.59
C ASP A 627 -7.82 18.00 -3.20
N ARG A 628 -7.60 18.74 -2.11
CA ARG A 628 -7.93 18.30 -0.75
C ARG A 628 -9.43 18.40 -0.49
N ILE A 629 -9.96 17.57 0.39
CA ILE A 629 -11.37 17.64 0.80
C ILE A 629 -11.45 18.42 2.12
N ALA A 630 -12.31 19.44 2.20
CA ALA A 630 -12.66 20.09 3.46
C ALA A 630 -14.17 20.30 3.54
N PHE A 631 -14.77 19.78 4.60
CA PHE A 631 -16.19 20.00 4.87
C PHE A 631 -16.43 21.35 5.55
N LYS A 632 -17.64 21.87 5.41
CA LYS A 632 -18.05 23.16 5.96
C LYS A 632 -19.46 23.02 6.51
N LYS A 633 -19.76 23.78 7.56
CA LYS A 633 -21.14 23.92 8.04
C LYS A 633 -22.04 24.47 6.92
N ALA A 634 -23.15 23.79 6.66
CA ALA A 634 -24.23 24.26 5.81
C ALA A 634 -25.39 24.75 6.68
N ASP A 635 -25.97 25.91 6.34
CA ASP A 635 -27.17 26.42 7.01
C ASP A 635 -28.43 25.80 6.37
N THR A 636 -28.60 24.49 6.55
CA THR A 636 -29.75 23.72 6.03
C THR A 636 -31.06 24.10 6.74
N PRO A 637 -32.10 24.59 6.04
CA PRO A 637 -33.40 24.86 6.64
C PRO A 637 -34.06 23.55 7.08
N GLY A 638 -34.57 23.49 8.32
CA GLY A 638 -35.38 22.38 8.81
C GLY A 638 -34.63 21.26 9.54
N ILE A 639 -33.29 21.30 9.65
CA ILE A 639 -32.61 20.55 10.71
C ILE A 639 -32.83 21.30 12.02
N GLU A 640 -33.64 20.76 12.93
CA GLU A 640 -33.80 21.33 14.27
C GLU A 640 -32.43 21.52 14.92
N LYS A 641 -32.24 22.64 15.63
CA LYS A 641 -31.00 22.97 16.37
C LYS A 641 -30.79 22.08 17.62
N THR A 642 -31.46 20.95 17.67
CA THR A 642 -31.38 19.96 18.74
C THR A 642 -30.18 19.07 18.45
N ILE A 643 -29.05 19.33 19.11
CA ILE A 643 -28.01 18.32 19.24
C ILE A 643 -28.66 17.17 20.00
N LEU A 644 -29.07 16.11 19.28
CA LEU A 644 -29.54 14.87 19.88
C LEU A 644 -28.34 14.09 20.44
N ILE A 645 -27.70 14.69 21.45
CA ILE A 645 -26.99 13.93 22.48
C ILE A 645 -27.98 12.88 22.96
N PRO A 646 -27.67 11.58 22.91
CA PRO A 646 -28.51 10.58 23.54
C PRO A 646 -28.59 10.95 25.01
N LYS A 647 -29.76 11.37 25.50
CA LYS A 647 -30.01 11.36 26.94
C LYS A 647 -29.84 9.89 27.36
N PRO A 648 -28.93 9.56 28.28
CA PRO A 648 -28.96 8.25 28.90
C PRO A 648 -30.33 8.09 29.55
N ASP A 649 -31.00 6.97 29.29
CA ASP A 649 -32.15 6.58 30.12
C ASP A 649 -31.69 6.50 31.58
N GLU A 650 -32.57 6.85 32.53
CA GLU A 650 -32.20 7.19 33.91
C GLU A 650 -31.57 6.05 34.75
N ASP A 651 -31.47 4.83 34.19
CA ASP A 651 -30.73 3.69 34.76
C ASP A 651 -29.19 3.76 34.49
N GLU A 652 -28.55 4.86 34.90
CA GLU A 652 -27.08 5.04 34.84
C GLU A 652 -26.32 4.12 35.84
N SER A 653 -26.14 2.84 35.51
CA SER A 653 -25.23 1.93 36.26
C SER A 653 -24.11 1.27 35.44
N TRP A 654 -24.27 1.15 34.12
CA TRP A 654 -23.30 0.48 33.25
C TRP A 654 -22.32 1.46 32.60
N TYR A 655 -22.78 2.68 32.27
CA TYR A 655 -22.00 3.70 31.56
C TYR A 655 -20.77 4.17 32.37
N THR A 656 -20.94 4.46 33.66
CA THR A 656 -19.85 4.80 34.58
C THR A 656 -18.81 3.69 34.74
N LYS A 657 -19.21 2.42 34.51
CA LYS A 657 -18.43 1.23 34.81
C LYS A 657 -17.71 0.61 33.60
N PHE A 658 -18.25 0.79 32.38
CA PHE A 658 -17.75 0.10 31.17
C PHE A 658 -17.54 0.99 29.93
N ALA A 659 -17.89 2.29 29.97
CA ALA A 659 -17.59 3.18 28.85
C ALA A 659 -16.07 3.47 28.73
N PRO A 660 -15.51 3.59 27.51
CA PRO A 660 -14.16 4.12 27.32
C PRO A 660 -14.02 5.55 27.85
N GLU A 661 -12.85 5.92 28.37
CA GLU A 661 -12.66 7.23 29.01
C GLU A 661 -12.89 8.42 28.06
N TRP A 662 -12.61 8.24 26.76
CA TRP A 662 -12.92 9.26 25.74
C TRP A 662 -14.43 9.48 25.59
N LEU A 663 -15.25 8.42 25.71
CA LEU A 663 -16.70 8.52 25.61
C LEU A 663 -17.29 9.16 26.88
N LYS A 664 -16.69 8.87 28.05
CA LYS A 664 -17.01 9.56 29.30
C LYS A 664 -16.74 11.06 29.20
N ASN A 665 -15.55 11.43 28.72
CA ASN A 665 -15.15 12.81 28.55
C ASN A 665 -16.00 13.54 27.49
N PHE A 666 -16.31 12.89 26.36
CA PHE A 666 -17.18 13.44 25.33
C PHE A 666 -18.58 13.78 25.87
N ILE A 667 -19.20 12.84 26.61
CA ILE A 667 -20.51 13.08 27.24
C ILE A 667 -20.41 14.13 28.35
N PHE A 668 -19.33 14.16 29.13
CA PHE A 668 -19.11 15.17 30.18
C PHE A 668 -18.91 16.58 29.63
N GLU A 669 -18.16 16.75 28.54
CA GLU A 669 -18.02 18.03 27.84
C GLU A 669 -19.33 18.44 27.15
N SER A 670 -20.09 17.48 26.60
CA SER A 670 -21.43 17.75 26.05
C SER A 670 -22.51 18.06 27.10
N LYS A 671 -22.27 17.78 28.38
CA LYS A 671 -23.10 18.23 29.52
C LYS A 671 -22.70 19.65 30.01
N LYS A 672 -21.67 20.27 29.43
CA LYS A 672 -21.11 21.58 29.85
C LYS A 672 -21.35 22.74 28.87
N ASN A 673 -21.73 22.42 27.62
CA ASN A 673 -22.10 23.37 26.55
C ASN A 673 -23.58 23.16 26.16
#